data_AF-A0A813CD04-F1
#
_entry.id   AF-A0A813CD04-F1
#
_cell.length_a   1.000
_cell.length_b   1.000
_cell.length_c   1.000
_cell.angle_alpha   90.00
_cell.angle_beta   90.00
_cell.angle_gamma   90.00
#
_symmetry.space_group_name_H-M   'P 1'
#
loop_
_entity.id
_entity.type
_entity.pdbx_description
1 polymer ?
#
loop_
_entity_poly.entity_id
_entity_poly.type
_entity_poly.pdbx_seq_one_letter_code
_entity_poly.pdbx_strand_id
1 'polypeptide(L)'
;MPRSWKSSDWVCPGCRNWNLGKNMMCATCNHPKPTINTMGERAHDFYPLASQKMFCNGQKNCPECHAIVHMSHSECLACRDRKKNAATIQAHQACVVTTATGSKDAMRSDRLYALKAPDEVLALEGPRTAVDELVDKYRGVDALAIIDDLEKVKAGKEAMDSMEEQRRIAEEEAKEKERERERERKRKEAEEQAKKDLVTAQRQAAAMEAERKRKREAAQDLIASMLDAEAEAETKDAEGGPTAAAHDSAASDGADARLERKAKLLKQAEELRQKQEQMKQKQVEEEAERPREHSGEHPGCCALPVRLTETAPASEGDAASTREGMVVSYPSAAEGSAWSFFTITPRLLFKIRGSIVPHLLPQLLVIEGISVAAVLLVEDYAPTNFGEQVQSGTAAVTILLSFLLVLKTQEACKQFWEALDDLTTMCHLLRSISMTVCSMVKWEAHPEVANNAKRIVRLLALYYLTVVEFFQRTGSNATASKKTQDRLRRDVAALAGDTEWTILYPGEHKSVEGSKSVHDNTRPSIILFWIELSLRKILDHQAVETDIMALLLSKLNALGEKFWYMDKIDKTQFPFPYCQIVKWITLVFLGFLPFGLAQLCRWWTLAFAAMATIGFYGLDEVAEILESPLGNDPNDLDLRAYGDALMSDMELICRCRDMNLDFVFKPQEHVDFSQLLTSFDTKKKFHERFSTNLSAVASKRAHSMNSEIEVETKPRKTTVVTTEGLHSVLPGAIAD
;
A
#
# COMPACT_ATOMS: atom_id res chain seq x y z
N MET A 1 -4.38 27.16 -35.53
CA MET A 1 -5.31 26.03 -35.37
C MET A 1 -5.40 25.66 -33.89
N PRO A 2 -6.59 25.45 -33.30
CA PRO A 2 -6.73 25.04 -31.89
C PRO A 2 -6.13 23.65 -31.65
N ARG A 3 -5.47 23.44 -30.51
CA ARG A 3 -4.77 22.18 -30.13
C ARG A 3 -5.67 20.95 -29.94
N SER A 4 -6.96 21.01 -30.26
CA SER A 4 -7.97 19.97 -29.97
C SER A 4 -8.58 19.24 -31.18
N TRP A 5 -8.16 19.56 -32.41
CA TRP A 5 -8.77 18.97 -33.61
C TRP A 5 -8.29 17.52 -33.84
N LYS A 6 -9.24 16.60 -34.01
CA LYS A 6 -8.96 15.21 -34.42
C LYS A 6 -9.18 15.05 -35.93
N SER A 7 -8.46 14.12 -36.56
CA SER A 7 -8.54 13.89 -38.01
C SER A 7 -9.91 13.44 -38.51
N SER A 8 -10.77 12.91 -37.63
CA SER A 8 -12.13 12.50 -37.93
C SER A 8 -13.17 13.63 -37.81
N ASP A 9 -12.78 14.77 -37.23
CA ASP A 9 -13.67 15.92 -37.02
C ASP A 9 -13.93 16.63 -38.35
N TRP A 10 -15.13 17.17 -38.50
CA TRP A 10 -15.62 17.70 -39.76
C TRP A 10 -16.33 19.02 -39.56
N VAL A 11 -16.32 19.84 -40.61
CA VAL A 11 -16.99 21.13 -40.64
C VAL A 11 -18.28 20.99 -41.44
N CYS A 12 -19.39 21.45 -40.89
CA CYS A 12 -20.68 21.33 -41.53
C CYS A 12 -20.74 22.15 -42.84
N PRO A 13 -21.18 21.58 -43.97
CA PRO A 13 -21.34 22.33 -45.22
C PRO A 13 -22.36 23.46 -45.12
N GLY A 14 -23.48 23.20 -44.44
CA GLY A 14 -24.59 24.17 -44.32
C GLY A 14 -24.31 25.34 -43.40
N CYS A 15 -23.88 25.09 -42.15
CA CYS A 15 -23.72 26.15 -41.14
C CYS A 15 -22.27 26.44 -40.73
N ARG A 16 -21.29 25.76 -41.34
CA ARG A 16 -19.85 25.83 -41.01
C ARG A 16 -19.49 25.56 -39.55
N ASN A 17 -20.41 25.01 -38.76
CA ASN A 17 -20.11 24.60 -37.39
C ASN A 17 -19.18 23.39 -37.37
N TRP A 18 -18.27 23.37 -36.40
CA TRP A 18 -17.37 22.26 -36.14
C TRP A 18 -18.12 21.12 -35.44
N ASN A 19 -17.91 19.89 -35.90
CA ASN A 19 -18.55 18.71 -35.37
C ASN A 19 -17.51 17.61 -35.08
N LEU A 20 -17.70 16.94 -33.94
CA LEU A 20 -16.89 15.79 -33.57
C LEU A 20 -17.11 14.64 -34.56
N GLY A 21 -16.04 13.90 -34.86
CA GLY A 21 -16.08 12.83 -35.86
C GLY A 21 -17.10 11.71 -35.61
N LYS A 22 -17.52 11.51 -34.35
CA LYS A 22 -18.55 10.54 -33.97
C LYS A 22 -19.98 10.96 -34.38
N ASN A 23 -20.24 12.26 -34.57
CA ASN A 23 -21.56 12.76 -34.89
C ASN A 23 -21.83 12.63 -36.41
N MET A 24 -22.95 11.98 -36.77
CA MET A 24 -23.40 11.83 -38.17
C MET A 24 -24.26 12.98 -38.67
N MET A 25 -24.72 13.83 -37.76
CA MET A 25 -25.55 15.00 -38.04
C MET A 25 -24.90 16.20 -37.37
N CYS A 26 -24.96 17.36 -38.00
CA CYS A 26 -24.44 18.59 -37.44
C CYS A 26 -25.22 18.95 -36.17
N ALA A 27 -24.52 19.20 -35.05
CA ALA A 27 -25.16 19.52 -33.77
C ALA A 27 -26.04 20.78 -33.82
N THR A 28 -25.75 21.71 -34.75
CA THR A 28 -26.47 22.99 -34.87
C THR A 28 -27.62 22.96 -35.89
N CYS A 29 -27.38 22.50 -37.12
CA CYS A 29 -28.39 22.55 -38.19
C CYS A 29 -28.87 21.18 -38.65
N ASN A 30 -28.46 20.11 -37.98
CA ASN A 30 -28.82 18.72 -38.29
C ASN A 30 -28.45 18.25 -39.71
N HIS A 31 -27.60 18.99 -40.43
CA HIS A 31 -27.12 18.60 -41.75
C HIS A 31 -26.32 17.28 -41.65
N PRO A 32 -26.53 16.32 -42.56
CA PRO A 32 -25.82 15.05 -42.52
C PRO A 32 -24.32 15.23 -42.77
N LYS A 33 -23.52 14.37 -42.16
CA LYS A 33 -22.07 14.37 -42.29
C LYS A 33 -21.63 14.16 -43.75
N PRO A 34 -20.74 15.01 -44.30
CA PRO A 34 -20.23 14.85 -45.65
C PRO A 34 -19.34 13.60 -45.71
N THR A 35 -19.80 12.61 -46.47
CA THR A 35 -19.08 11.37 -46.81
C THR A 35 -18.90 11.28 -48.32
N ILE A 36 -17.98 10.43 -48.79
CA ILE A 36 -17.80 10.15 -50.22
C ILE A 36 -19.13 9.72 -50.87
N ASN A 37 -19.95 8.93 -50.19
CA ASN A 37 -21.24 8.50 -50.72
C ASN A 37 -22.24 9.65 -50.90
N THR A 38 -22.15 10.70 -50.09
CA THR A 38 -23.06 11.86 -50.14
C THR A 38 -22.55 13.00 -51.03
N MET A 39 -21.23 13.18 -51.16
CA MET A 39 -20.64 14.37 -51.82
C MET A 39 -19.44 14.05 -52.74
N GLY A 40 -19.13 12.78 -52.97
CA GLY A 40 -17.99 12.35 -53.79
C GLY A 40 -16.64 12.80 -53.22
N GLU A 41 -15.67 13.03 -54.10
CA GLU A 41 -14.31 13.46 -53.71
C GLU A 41 -14.28 14.82 -52.97
N ARG A 42 -15.30 15.66 -53.19
CA ARG A 42 -15.47 16.96 -52.52
C ARG A 42 -15.78 16.84 -51.03
N ALA A 43 -16.06 15.64 -50.52
CA ALA A 43 -16.22 15.42 -49.09
C ALA A 43 -14.95 15.78 -48.30
N HIS A 44 -13.76 15.64 -48.91
CA HIS A 44 -12.45 15.90 -48.27
C HIS A 44 -12.28 17.37 -47.84
N ASP A 45 -12.84 18.31 -48.60
CA ASP A 45 -12.77 19.75 -48.33
C ASP A 45 -13.36 20.15 -46.96
N PHE A 46 -14.24 19.30 -46.41
CA PHE A 46 -14.91 19.53 -45.13
C PHE A 46 -14.17 18.88 -43.93
N TYR A 47 -12.97 18.34 -44.16
CA TYR A 47 -12.09 17.75 -43.14
C TYR A 47 -10.73 18.47 -43.11
N PRO A 48 -10.55 19.47 -42.24
CA PRO A 48 -9.38 20.37 -42.27
C PRO A 48 -8.02 19.71 -42.01
N LEU A 49 -8.00 18.47 -41.50
CA LEU A 49 -6.78 17.70 -41.23
C LEU A 49 -6.56 16.54 -42.23
N ALA A 50 -7.38 16.42 -43.27
CA ALA A 50 -7.35 15.25 -44.15
C ALA A 50 -6.15 15.23 -45.12
N SER A 51 -5.46 16.37 -45.34
CA SER A 51 -4.21 16.45 -46.11
C SER A 51 -2.94 16.26 -45.27
N GLN A 52 -3.00 16.35 -43.93
CA GLN A 52 -1.82 16.38 -43.06
C GLN A 52 -1.33 14.99 -42.58
N LYS A 53 -1.92 13.88 -43.05
CA LYS A 53 -1.54 12.51 -42.61
C LYS A 53 -1.42 11.49 -43.74
N MET A 54 -0.96 11.89 -44.91
CA MET A 54 -0.51 10.94 -45.94
C MET A 54 0.89 10.34 -45.70
N PHE A 55 1.55 10.65 -44.57
CA PHE A 55 2.88 10.14 -44.24
C PHE A 55 2.89 9.37 -42.92
N CYS A 56 2.37 8.14 -42.94
CA CYS A 56 2.75 7.05 -42.03
C CYS A 56 2.59 5.75 -42.82
N ASN A 57 3.69 5.04 -43.05
CA ASN A 57 3.72 3.81 -43.85
C ASN A 57 2.70 2.79 -43.30
N GLY A 58 1.72 2.42 -44.12
CA GLY A 58 0.89 1.22 -43.90
C GLY A 58 -0.54 1.42 -43.38
N GLN A 59 -1.01 2.65 -43.12
CA GLN A 59 -2.40 2.88 -42.70
C GLN A 59 -3.29 3.30 -43.88
N LYS A 60 -4.50 2.75 -43.98
CA LYS A 60 -5.48 3.08 -45.04
C LYS A 60 -6.71 3.74 -44.43
N ASN A 61 -7.31 4.71 -45.10
CA ASN A 61 -8.61 5.26 -44.67
C ASN A 61 -9.75 4.42 -45.22
N CYS A 62 -10.76 4.15 -44.39
CA CYS A 62 -11.98 3.49 -44.83
C CYS A 62 -12.75 4.40 -45.80
N PRO A 63 -13.12 3.94 -47.01
CA PRO A 63 -13.82 4.77 -48.00
C PRO A 63 -15.25 5.16 -47.58
N GLU A 64 -15.83 4.44 -46.61
CA GLU A 64 -17.23 4.62 -46.21
C GLU A 64 -17.39 5.58 -45.02
N CYS A 65 -16.43 5.58 -44.07
CA CYS A 65 -16.53 6.40 -42.85
C CYS A 65 -15.28 7.24 -42.54
N HIS A 66 -14.24 7.15 -43.38
CA HIS A 66 -12.94 7.83 -43.22
C HIS A 66 -12.20 7.56 -41.91
N ALA A 67 -12.59 6.52 -41.15
CA ALA A 67 -11.80 6.05 -40.02
C ALA A 67 -10.49 5.40 -40.50
N ILE A 68 -9.44 5.54 -39.69
CA ILE A 68 -8.14 4.92 -39.95
C ILE A 68 -8.29 3.40 -39.77
N VAL A 69 -7.95 2.64 -40.80
CA VAL A 69 -7.85 1.18 -40.77
C VAL A 69 -6.38 0.82 -40.64
N HIS A 70 -6.04 0.19 -39.51
CA HIS A 70 -4.70 -0.29 -39.24
C HIS A 70 -4.39 -1.51 -40.13
N MET A 71 -3.14 -1.66 -40.55
CA MET A 71 -2.72 -2.66 -41.55
C MET A 71 -3.03 -4.12 -41.17
N SER A 72 -3.17 -4.39 -39.87
CA SER A 72 -3.54 -5.70 -39.30
C SER A 72 -5.04 -6.03 -39.44
N HIS A 73 -5.87 -5.08 -39.86
CA HIS A 73 -7.31 -5.27 -40.01
C HIS A 73 -7.69 -5.20 -41.50
N SER A 74 -8.29 -6.29 -42.00
CA SER A 74 -8.78 -6.38 -43.38
C SER A 74 -10.03 -5.53 -43.63
N GLU A 75 -10.74 -5.14 -42.58
CA GLU A 75 -11.99 -4.38 -42.63
C GLU A 75 -12.03 -3.28 -41.55
N CYS A 76 -12.84 -2.25 -41.79
CA CYS A 76 -13.02 -1.17 -40.83
C CYS A 76 -13.90 -1.61 -39.65
N LEU A 77 -13.30 -1.72 -38.46
CA LEU A 77 -13.99 -2.08 -37.21
C LEU A 77 -15.20 -1.18 -36.93
N ALA A 78 -15.08 0.14 -37.16
CA ALA A 78 -16.18 1.08 -36.93
C ALA A 78 -17.37 0.89 -37.88
N CYS A 79 -17.14 0.41 -39.11
CA CYS A 79 -18.24 0.04 -40.02
C CYS A 79 -18.80 -1.34 -39.65
N ARG A 80 -17.94 -2.30 -39.27
CA ARG A 80 -18.35 -3.64 -38.85
C ARG A 80 -19.23 -3.62 -37.62
N ASP A 81 -18.84 -2.88 -36.58
CA ASP A 81 -19.59 -2.82 -35.33
C ASP A 81 -20.93 -2.09 -35.52
N ARG A 82 -20.99 -1.12 -36.47
CA ARG A 82 -22.27 -0.53 -36.90
C ARG A 82 -23.17 -1.53 -37.63
N LYS A 83 -22.63 -2.36 -38.53
CA LYS A 83 -23.39 -3.43 -39.19
C LYS A 83 -23.90 -4.45 -38.16
N LYS A 84 -23.09 -4.80 -37.16
CA LYS A 84 -23.51 -5.66 -36.05
C LYS A 84 -24.63 -5.02 -35.23
N ASN A 85 -24.49 -3.75 -34.83
CA ASN A 85 -25.51 -3.06 -34.04
C ASN A 85 -26.82 -2.87 -34.80
N ALA A 86 -26.76 -2.60 -36.11
CA ALA A 86 -27.95 -2.57 -36.97
C ALA A 86 -28.62 -3.97 -37.05
N ALA A 87 -27.83 -5.04 -37.14
CA ALA A 87 -28.33 -6.41 -37.10
C ALA A 87 -28.94 -6.78 -35.73
N THR A 88 -28.37 -6.31 -34.62
CA THR A 88 -28.91 -6.51 -33.26
C THR A 88 -30.25 -5.79 -33.06
N ILE A 89 -30.39 -4.57 -33.59
CA ILE A 89 -31.65 -3.81 -33.54
C ILE A 89 -32.72 -4.49 -34.41
N GLN A 90 -32.36 -5.02 -35.59
CA GLN A 90 -33.25 -5.82 -36.42
C GLN A 90 -33.62 -7.18 -35.77
N ALA A 91 -32.72 -7.83 -35.04
CA ALA A 91 -33.00 -9.06 -34.30
C ALA A 91 -33.97 -8.84 -33.13
N HIS A 92 -33.85 -7.70 -32.43
CA HIS A 92 -34.81 -7.31 -31.39
C HIS A 92 -36.20 -7.02 -31.94
N GLN A 93 -36.32 -6.46 -33.14
CA GLN A 93 -37.62 -6.26 -33.80
C GLN A 93 -38.24 -7.57 -34.33
N ALA A 94 -37.44 -8.60 -34.63
CA ALA A 94 -37.94 -9.93 -35.01
C ALA A 94 -38.41 -10.78 -33.80
N CYS A 95 -37.86 -10.54 -32.61
CA CYS A 95 -38.25 -11.26 -31.38
C CYS A 95 -39.63 -10.85 -30.85
N VAL A 96 -40.10 -9.64 -31.18
CA VAL A 96 -41.42 -9.13 -30.76
C VAL A 96 -42.57 -9.72 -31.59
N VAL A 97 -42.30 -10.34 -32.74
CA VAL A 97 -43.34 -10.86 -33.67
C VAL A 97 -43.56 -12.38 -33.54
N THR A 98 -42.72 -13.12 -32.79
CA THR A 98 -42.82 -14.59 -32.66
C THR A 98 -43.58 -15.09 -31.42
N THR A 99 -44.11 -14.21 -30.56
CA THR A 99 -44.96 -14.61 -29.43
C THR A 99 -46.46 -14.74 -29.77
N ALA A 100 -46.82 -14.61 -31.05
CA ALA A 100 -48.19 -14.81 -31.55
C ALA A 100 -48.25 -15.90 -32.63
N THR A 101 -47.98 -17.16 -32.27
CA THR A 101 -48.60 -18.38 -32.82
C THR A 101 -48.08 -19.60 -32.06
N GLY A 102 -48.98 -20.43 -31.53
CA GLY A 102 -48.63 -21.61 -30.74
C GLY A 102 -48.21 -22.83 -31.58
N SER A 103 -47.19 -23.52 -31.06
CA SER A 103 -46.91 -24.98 -31.12
C SER A 103 -46.85 -25.72 -32.47
N LYS A 104 -45.63 -26.15 -32.88
CA LYS A 104 -45.17 -27.58 -32.95
C LYS A 104 -43.92 -27.74 -33.83
N ASP A 105 -42.98 -28.54 -33.32
CA ASP A 105 -41.98 -29.40 -33.98
C ASP A 105 -40.86 -28.83 -34.89
N ALA A 106 -39.62 -29.02 -34.41
CA ALA A 106 -38.45 -29.61 -35.07
C ALA A 106 -37.74 -28.93 -36.29
N MET A 107 -36.42 -28.74 -36.11
CA MET A 107 -35.34 -29.11 -37.05
C MET A 107 -34.93 -28.15 -38.21
N ARG A 108 -33.68 -27.64 -38.07
CA ARG A 108 -32.58 -27.52 -39.07
C ARG A 108 -32.75 -26.67 -40.37
N SER A 109 -31.73 -25.83 -40.57
CA SER A 109 -31.09 -25.37 -41.83
C SER A 109 -31.64 -24.15 -42.59
N ASP A 110 -30.77 -23.12 -42.67
CA ASP A 110 -30.27 -22.43 -43.86
C ASP A 110 -31.21 -21.92 -45.00
N ARG A 111 -30.89 -20.67 -45.39
CA ARG A 111 -31.10 -19.96 -46.68
C ARG A 111 -32.30 -18.98 -46.80
N LEU A 112 -31.91 -17.69 -46.84
CA LEU A 112 -32.14 -16.71 -47.93
C LEU A 112 -33.53 -16.68 -48.62
N TYR A 113 -34.23 -15.54 -48.55
CA TYR A 113 -34.34 -14.53 -49.64
C TYR A 113 -35.52 -13.53 -49.44
N ALA A 114 -35.29 -12.30 -49.93
CA ALA A 114 -36.22 -11.41 -50.66
C ALA A 114 -37.44 -10.73 -49.98
N LEU A 115 -37.28 -9.41 -49.80
CA LEU A 115 -38.17 -8.28 -50.14
C LEU A 115 -39.63 -8.57 -50.61
N LYS A 116 -40.61 -8.00 -49.89
CA LYS A 116 -41.61 -7.04 -50.42
C LYS A 116 -42.42 -6.37 -49.29
N ALA A 117 -42.67 -5.08 -49.43
CA ALA A 117 -43.60 -4.26 -48.63
C ALA A 117 -44.89 -4.00 -49.45
N PRO A 118 -45.79 -3.09 -49.02
CA PRO A 118 -46.71 -3.13 -47.88
C PRO A 118 -48.19 -3.03 -48.36
N ASP A 119 -49.18 -3.16 -47.46
CA ASP A 119 -50.33 -2.24 -47.32
C ASP A 119 -51.47 -2.81 -46.44
N GLU A 120 -52.18 -1.87 -45.82
CA GLU A 120 -53.52 -1.93 -45.21
C GLU A 120 -53.71 -2.22 -43.71
N VAL A 121 -54.46 -1.28 -43.14
CA VAL A 121 -54.83 -1.01 -41.75
C VAL A 121 -56.05 -1.85 -41.36
N LEU A 122 -56.00 -2.56 -40.22
CA LEU A 122 -57.21 -3.07 -39.55
C LEU A 122 -57.01 -3.23 -38.03
N ALA A 123 -58.09 -3.00 -37.31
CA ALA A 123 -58.21 -2.65 -35.89
C ALA A 123 -57.62 -3.65 -34.87
N LEU A 124 -57.06 -3.12 -33.79
CA LEU A 124 -56.55 -3.84 -32.62
C LEU A 124 -57.67 -4.02 -31.56
N GLU A 125 -58.12 -5.25 -31.33
CA GLU A 125 -58.71 -5.68 -30.05
C GLU A 125 -57.68 -6.55 -29.32
N GLY A 126 -57.26 -6.15 -28.12
CA GLY A 126 -56.31 -6.90 -27.28
C GLY A 126 -56.97 -8.04 -26.49
N PRO A 127 -56.19 -9.02 -25.98
CA PRO A 127 -56.72 -10.15 -25.23
C PRO A 127 -57.28 -9.70 -23.86
N ARG A 128 -58.47 -10.21 -23.50
CA ARG A 128 -59.14 -9.96 -22.22
C ARG A 128 -58.30 -10.49 -21.05
N THR A 129 -58.30 -9.78 -19.93
CA THR A 129 -57.55 -10.17 -18.73
C THR A 129 -58.34 -11.18 -17.89
N ALA A 130 -57.66 -12.04 -17.12
CA ALA A 130 -58.32 -13.01 -16.21
C ALA A 130 -59.27 -12.36 -15.19
N VAL A 131 -59.10 -11.06 -14.94
CA VAL A 131 -60.00 -10.25 -14.10
C VAL A 131 -61.35 -10.02 -14.80
N ASP A 132 -61.37 -9.86 -16.12
CA ASP A 132 -62.59 -9.64 -16.90
C ASP A 132 -63.48 -10.91 -16.91
N GLU A 133 -62.88 -12.10 -16.93
CA GLU A 133 -63.63 -13.37 -16.81
C GLU A 133 -64.20 -13.60 -15.41
N LEU A 134 -63.51 -13.14 -14.36
CA LEU A 134 -63.97 -13.22 -12.98
C LEU A 134 -65.15 -12.27 -12.70
N VAL A 135 -65.15 -11.08 -13.32
CA VAL A 135 -66.23 -10.09 -13.20
C VAL A 135 -67.53 -10.58 -13.84
N ASP A 136 -67.45 -11.29 -14.97
CA ASP A 136 -68.63 -11.91 -15.60
C ASP A 136 -69.14 -13.13 -14.83
N LYS A 137 -68.25 -13.90 -14.18
CA LYS A 137 -68.61 -15.13 -13.43
C LYS A 137 -69.35 -14.86 -12.12
N TYR A 138 -69.08 -13.76 -11.42
CA TYR A 138 -69.64 -13.46 -10.10
C TYR A 138 -70.70 -12.36 -10.08
N ARG A 139 -71.28 -12.03 -11.24
CA ARG A 139 -72.34 -11.01 -11.37
C ARG A 139 -73.60 -11.45 -10.61
N GLY A 140 -73.84 -10.87 -9.42
CA GLY A 140 -75.04 -11.11 -8.60
C GLY A 140 -74.89 -12.13 -7.46
N VAL A 141 -73.66 -12.48 -7.06
CA VAL A 141 -73.37 -13.43 -5.95
C VAL A 141 -72.80 -12.68 -4.74
N ASP A 142 -73.10 -13.18 -3.52
CA ASP A 142 -72.75 -12.54 -2.25
C ASP A 142 -71.23 -12.52 -1.97
N ALA A 143 -70.76 -11.46 -1.30
CA ALA A 143 -69.35 -11.02 -1.30
C ALA A 143 -68.35 -12.02 -0.67
N LEU A 144 -68.82 -12.94 0.17
CA LEU A 144 -67.98 -13.92 0.88
C LEU A 144 -67.45 -15.04 -0.03
N ALA A 145 -68.08 -15.31 -1.18
CA ALA A 145 -67.64 -16.36 -2.11
C ALA A 145 -66.49 -15.95 -3.03
N ILE A 146 -66.15 -14.66 -3.08
CA ILE A 146 -65.20 -14.07 -4.06
C ILE A 146 -63.75 -14.03 -3.49
N ILE A 147 -63.60 -14.10 -2.17
CA ILE A 147 -62.31 -13.87 -1.48
C ILE A 147 -61.28 -14.98 -1.79
N ASP A 148 -61.68 -16.25 -1.77
CA ASP A 148 -60.77 -17.40 -1.99
C ASP A 148 -60.21 -17.43 -3.42
N ASP A 149 -61.01 -17.02 -4.42
CA ASP A 149 -60.56 -16.94 -5.81
C ASP A 149 -59.70 -15.69 -6.09
N LEU A 150 -59.95 -14.56 -5.41
CA LEU A 150 -59.09 -13.38 -5.47
C LEU A 150 -57.73 -13.63 -4.80
N GLU A 151 -57.67 -14.37 -3.71
CA GLU A 151 -56.42 -14.75 -3.05
C GLU A 151 -55.55 -15.65 -3.94
N LYS A 152 -56.16 -16.58 -4.69
CA LYS A 152 -55.43 -17.41 -5.67
C LYS A 152 -54.84 -16.59 -6.81
N VAL A 153 -55.57 -15.60 -7.33
CA VAL A 153 -55.06 -14.69 -8.37
C VAL A 153 -53.92 -13.81 -7.82
N LYS A 154 -54.05 -13.34 -6.59
CA LYS A 154 -53.00 -12.55 -5.92
C LYS A 154 -51.74 -13.39 -5.69
N ALA A 155 -51.88 -14.62 -5.20
CA ALA A 155 -50.76 -15.54 -5.00
C ALA A 155 -50.06 -15.90 -6.33
N GLY A 156 -50.83 -16.10 -7.42
CA GLY A 156 -50.28 -16.33 -8.75
C GLY A 156 -49.49 -15.13 -9.29
N LYS A 157 -49.95 -13.91 -9.02
CA LYS A 157 -49.25 -12.68 -9.41
C LYS A 157 -47.96 -12.48 -8.60
N GLU A 158 -48.00 -12.70 -7.28
CA GLU A 158 -46.82 -12.61 -6.41
C GLU A 158 -45.75 -13.66 -6.79
N ALA A 159 -46.16 -14.86 -7.22
CA ALA A 159 -45.24 -15.89 -7.71
C ALA A 159 -44.57 -15.50 -9.05
N MET A 160 -45.31 -14.91 -9.99
CA MET A 160 -44.72 -14.40 -11.23
C MET A 160 -43.75 -13.25 -10.98
N ASP A 161 -44.14 -12.28 -10.15
CA ASP A 161 -43.31 -11.13 -9.81
C ASP A 161 -42.01 -11.57 -9.09
N SER A 162 -42.09 -12.60 -8.24
CA SER A 162 -40.92 -13.20 -7.59
C SER A 162 -39.99 -13.91 -8.58
N MET A 163 -40.53 -14.67 -9.55
CA MET A 163 -39.73 -15.31 -10.58
C MET A 163 -39.04 -14.30 -11.51
N GLU A 164 -39.74 -13.21 -11.85
CA GLU A 164 -39.19 -12.15 -12.69
C GLU A 164 -38.07 -11.37 -11.99
N GLU A 165 -38.20 -11.10 -10.68
CA GLU A 165 -37.13 -10.49 -9.90
C GLU A 165 -35.91 -11.41 -9.75
N GLN A 166 -36.13 -12.71 -9.50
CA GLN A 166 -35.02 -13.68 -9.45
C GLN A 166 -34.28 -13.77 -10.78
N ARG A 167 -35.00 -13.72 -11.90
CA ARG A 167 -34.39 -13.69 -13.23
C ARG A 167 -33.57 -12.42 -13.46
N ARG A 168 -34.05 -11.27 -12.98
CA ARG A 168 -33.35 -9.99 -13.10
C ARG A 168 -32.04 -9.98 -12.30
N ILE A 169 -32.06 -10.51 -11.08
CA ILE A 169 -30.87 -10.68 -10.24
C ILE A 169 -29.85 -11.60 -10.92
N ALA A 170 -30.29 -12.74 -11.47
CA ALA A 170 -29.41 -13.67 -12.17
C ALA A 170 -28.77 -13.05 -13.44
N GLU A 171 -29.51 -12.21 -14.18
CA GLU A 171 -28.97 -11.48 -15.33
C GLU A 171 -27.96 -10.38 -14.93
N GLU A 172 -28.14 -9.71 -13.79
CA GLU A 172 -27.16 -8.75 -13.27
C GLU A 172 -25.88 -9.44 -12.77
N GLU A 173 -26.00 -10.54 -12.03
CA GLU A 173 -24.84 -11.33 -11.59
C GLU A 173 -24.02 -11.86 -12.77
N ALA A 174 -24.68 -12.28 -13.85
CA ALA A 174 -24.00 -12.74 -15.07
C ALA A 174 -23.23 -11.60 -15.75
N LYS A 175 -23.82 -10.40 -15.83
CA LYS A 175 -23.17 -9.20 -16.39
C LYS A 175 -22.01 -8.73 -15.53
N GLU A 176 -22.10 -8.83 -14.20
CA GLU A 176 -21.03 -8.47 -13.29
C GLU A 176 -19.83 -9.41 -13.43
N LYS A 177 -20.07 -10.73 -13.47
CA LYS A 177 -19.02 -11.74 -13.71
C LYS A 177 -18.32 -11.55 -15.05
N GLU A 178 -19.03 -11.12 -16.09
CA GLU A 178 -18.43 -10.81 -17.39
C GLU A 178 -17.53 -9.56 -17.33
N ARG A 179 -17.98 -8.50 -16.64
CA ARG A 179 -17.19 -7.28 -16.43
C ARG A 179 -15.93 -7.54 -15.61
N GLU A 180 -16.00 -8.41 -14.61
CA GLU A 180 -14.86 -8.79 -13.80
C GLU A 180 -13.80 -9.55 -14.63
N ARG A 181 -14.22 -10.51 -15.45
CA ARG A 181 -13.33 -11.21 -16.40
C ARG A 181 -12.67 -10.27 -17.39
N GLU A 182 -13.39 -9.26 -17.88
CA GLU A 182 -12.82 -8.25 -18.78
C GLU A 182 -11.78 -7.35 -18.10
N ARG A 183 -12.03 -6.95 -16.84
CA ARG A 183 -11.07 -6.19 -16.02
C ARG A 183 -9.79 -7.01 -15.77
N GLU A 184 -9.92 -8.29 -15.46
CA GLU A 184 -8.77 -9.17 -15.25
C GLU A 184 -7.94 -9.34 -16.52
N ARG A 185 -8.60 -9.49 -17.68
CA ARG A 185 -7.89 -9.58 -18.98
C ARG A 185 -7.09 -8.31 -19.27
N LYS A 186 -7.69 -7.13 -19.08
CA LYS A 186 -7.01 -5.83 -19.28
C LYS A 186 -5.84 -5.65 -18.31
N ARG A 187 -5.96 -6.13 -17.06
CA ARG A 187 -4.86 -6.10 -16.09
C ARG A 187 -3.67 -6.95 -16.53
N LYS A 188 -3.92 -8.18 -17.01
CA LYS A 188 -2.88 -9.07 -17.54
C LYS A 188 -2.19 -8.50 -18.78
N GLU A 189 -2.96 -7.93 -19.71
CA GLU A 189 -2.43 -7.26 -20.91
C GLU A 189 -1.54 -6.04 -20.53
N ALA A 190 -1.95 -5.24 -19.55
CA ALA A 190 -1.18 -4.09 -19.07
C ALA A 190 0.12 -4.51 -18.36
N GLU A 191 0.08 -5.59 -17.55
CA GLU A 191 1.27 -6.12 -16.88
C GLU A 191 2.29 -6.68 -17.89
N GLU A 192 1.81 -7.38 -18.92
CA GLU A 192 2.69 -7.89 -19.98
C GLU A 192 3.34 -6.75 -20.79
N GLN A 193 2.59 -5.67 -21.05
CA GLN A 193 3.12 -4.48 -21.72
C GLN A 193 4.18 -3.77 -20.85
N ALA A 194 3.91 -3.60 -19.55
CA ALA A 194 4.86 -2.99 -18.62
C ALA A 194 6.19 -3.78 -18.54
N LYS A 195 6.13 -5.12 -18.56
CA LYS A 195 7.33 -5.98 -18.61
C LYS A 195 8.15 -5.77 -19.89
N LYS A 196 7.49 -5.62 -21.05
CA LYS A 196 8.17 -5.36 -22.33
C LYS A 196 8.84 -3.98 -22.33
N ASP A 197 8.17 -2.98 -21.77
CA ASP A 197 8.69 -1.62 -21.69
C ASP A 197 9.91 -1.56 -20.73
N LEU A 198 9.87 -2.27 -19.60
CA LEU A 198 11.00 -2.40 -18.66
C LEU A 198 12.24 -3.01 -19.31
N VAL A 199 12.08 -4.13 -20.02
CA VAL A 199 13.21 -4.79 -20.73
C VAL A 199 13.81 -3.87 -21.78
N THR A 200 12.97 -3.07 -22.46
CA THR A 200 13.44 -2.12 -23.47
C THR A 200 14.21 -0.96 -22.82
N ALA A 201 13.73 -0.44 -21.69
CA ALA A 201 14.42 0.60 -20.91
C ALA A 201 15.77 0.11 -20.36
N GLN A 202 15.85 -1.12 -19.83
CA GLN A 202 17.10 -1.72 -19.35
C GLN A 202 18.14 -1.86 -20.48
N ARG A 203 17.71 -2.25 -21.69
CA ARG A 203 18.60 -2.32 -22.87
C ARG A 203 19.13 -0.94 -23.28
N GLN A 204 18.30 0.09 -23.23
CA GLN A 204 18.71 1.46 -23.55
C GLN A 204 19.69 2.02 -22.50
N ALA A 205 19.45 1.75 -21.21
CA ALA A 205 20.35 2.14 -20.14
C ALA A 205 21.73 1.48 -20.27
N ALA A 206 21.77 0.17 -20.54
CA ALA A 206 23.02 -0.56 -20.76
C ALA A 206 23.81 -0.04 -21.97
N ALA A 207 23.13 0.33 -23.06
CA ALA A 207 23.77 0.91 -24.24
C ALA A 207 24.39 2.29 -23.93
N MET A 208 23.69 3.14 -23.18
CA MET A 208 24.23 4.45 -22.76
C MET A 208 25.43 4.30 -21.81
N GLU A 209 25.40 3.33 -20.92
CA GLU A 209 26.51 3.06 -20.00
C GLU A 209 27.77 2.56 -20.73
N ALA A 210 27.60 1.68 -21.72
CA ALA A 210 28.69 1.22 -22.58
C ALA A 210 29.33 2.38 -23.37
N GLU A 211 28.53 3.34 -23.87
CA GLU A 211 29.05 4.52 -24.56
C GLU A 211 29.81 5.45 -23.60
N ARG A 212 29.28 5.68 -22.40
CA ARG A 212 29.97 6.46 -21.35
C ARG A 212 31.31 5.82 -20.95
N LYS A 213 31.38 4.49 -20.88
CA LYS A 213 32.62 3.76 -20.59
C LYS A 213 33.68 3.96 -21.68
N ARG A 214 33.30 3.83 -22.96
CA ARG A 214 34.21 4.10 -24.10
C ARG A 214 34.77 5.52 -24.09
N LYS A 215 33.95 6.52 -23.73
CA LYS A 215 34.40 7.92 -23.61
C LYS A 215 35.40 8.12 -22.45
N ARG A 216 35.29 7.35 -21.36
CA ARG A 216 36.24 7.39 -20.23
C ARG A 216 37.59 6.76 -20.61
N GLU A 217 37.56 5.61 -21.26
CA GLU A 217 38.76 4.92 -21.73
C GLU A 217 39.53 5.80 -22.73
N ALA A 218 38.85 6.39 -23.72
CA ALA A 218 39.47 7.32 -24.66
C ALA A 218 40.07 8.58 -23.99
N ALA A 219 39.45 9.09 -22.92
CA ALA A 219 39.98 10.21 -22.16
C ALA A 219 41.21 9.81 -21.32
N GLN A 220 41.25 8.59 -20.78
CA GLN A 220 42.40 8.06 -20.05
C GLN A 220 43.59 7.82 -20.98
N ASP A 221 43.36 7.29 -22.19
CA ASP A 221 44.41 7.11 -23.20
C ASP A 221 45.01 8.46 -23.64
N LEU A 222 44.19 9.50 -23.79
CA LEU A 222 44.68 10.84 -24.10
C LEU A 222 45.60 11.37 -22.99
N ILE A 223 45.23 11.19 -21.72
CA ILE A 223 46.03 11.61 -20.57
C ILE A 223 47.35 10.84 -20.51
N ALA A 224 47.33 9.53 -20.75
CA ALA A 224 48.54 8.71 -20.80
C ALA A 224 49.50 9.21 -21.89
N SER A 225 48.99 9.49 -23.10
CA SER A 225 49.82 10.01 -24.20
C SER A 225 50.45 11.38 -23.91
N MET A 226 49.78 12.22 -23.11
CA MET A 226 50.32 13.52 -22.69
C MET A 226 51.44 13.36 -21.65
N LEU A 227 51.32 12.41 -20.73
CA LEU A 227 52.35 12.10 -19.74
C LEU A 227 53.59 11.45 -20.38
N ASP A 228 53.40 10.58 -21.37
CA ASP A 228 54.50 9.96 -22.11
C ASP A 228 55.29 11.02 -22.92
N ALA A 229 54.59 11.97 -23.54
CA ALA A 229 55.23 13.10 -24.24
C ALA A 229 56.01 14.02 -23.28
N GLU A 230 55.60 14.12 -22.02
CA GLU A 230 56.30 14.89 -20.97
C GLU A 230 57.56 14.13 -20.49
N ALA A 231 57.49 12.81 -20.34
CA ALA A 231 58.65 11.96 -20.00
C ALA A 231 59.71 11.93 -21.11
N GLU A 232 59.30 11.92 -22.39
CA GLU A 232 60.22 12.05 -23.53
C GLU A 232 60.90 13.43 -23.60
N ALA A 233 60.25 14.48 -23.09
CA ALA A 233 60.85 15.81 -23.01
C ALA A 233 61.91 15.89 -21.90
N GLU A 234 61.67 15.26 -20.74
CA GLU A 234 62.61 15.26 -19.60
C GLU A 234 63.86 14.41 -19.86
N THR A 235 63.75 13.31 -20.61
CA THR A 235 64.89 12.45 -20.96
C THR A 235 65.88 13.12 -21.92
N LYS A 236 65.40 13.99 -22.82
CA LYS A 236 66.27 14.80 -23.70
C LYS A 236 67.06 15.89 -22.96
N ASP A 237 66.59 16.32 -21.80
CA ASP A 237 67.29 17.32 -20.97
C ASP A 237 68.39 16.68 -20.07
N ALA A 238 68.40 15.35 -19.91
CA ALA A 238 69.36 14.64 -19.04
C ALA A 238 70.71 14.26 -19.72
N GLU A 239 70.80 14.29 -21.05
CA GLU A 239 72.03 13.92 -21.79
C GLU A 239 73.00 15.10 -22.04
N GLY A 240 72.69 16.33 -21.61
CA GLY A 240 73.53 17.51 -21.79
C GLY A 240 74.45 17.83 -20.60
N GLY A 241 75.60 17.16 -20.48
CA GLY A 241 76.66 17.48 -19.49
C GLY A 241 77.49 18.74 -19.83
N PRO A 242 78.20 19.35 -18.86
CA PRO A 242 78.57 20.77 -18.91
C PRO A 242 79.99 21.03 -19.44
N THR A 243 80.13 21.87 -20.47
CA THR A 243 81.40 22.57 -20.76
C THR A 243 81.20 23.96 -21.38
N ALA A 244 81.88 24.93 -20.78
CA ALA A 244 82.45 26.17 -21.34
C ALA A 244 81.53 27.33 -21.80
N ALA A 245 81.50 28.34 -20.93
CA ALA A 245 81.75 29.77 -21.17
C ALA A 245 81.26 30.49 -22.46
N ALA A 246 80.59 31.61 -22.17
CA ALA A 246 80.48 32.86 -22.93
C ALA A 246 79.30 33.03 -23.91
N HIS A 247 78.72 34.22 -23.82
CA HIS A 247 77.78 34.91 -24.70
C HIS A 247 76.26 34.72 -24.50
N ASP A 248 75.68 35.85 -24.03
CA ASP A 248 74.54 36.56 -24.62
C ASP A 248 73.12 36.02 -24.44
N SER A 249 72.42 36.65 -23.47
CA SER A 249 71.09 37.28 -23.55
C SER A 249 69.92 36.61 -24.32
N ALA A 250 70.00 35.32 -24.65
CA ALA A 250 68.91 34.56 -25.28
C ALA A 250 68.42 33.39 -24.41
N ALA A 251 69.10 33.13 -23.27
CA ALA A 251 68.78 32.01 -22.38
C ALA A 251 67.67 32.31 -21.35
N SER A 252 67.36 33.58 -21.06
CA SER A 252 66.26 33.94 -20.14
C SER A 252 64.88 33.81 -20.80
N ASP A 253 64.76 34.19 -22.07
CA ASP A 253 63.48 34.19 -22.79
C ASP A 253 62.98 32.77 -23.10
N GLY A 254 63.89 31.81 -23.31
CA GLY A 254 63.57 30.40 -23.52
C GLY A 254 63.13 29.66 -22.25
N ALA A 255 63.69 30.05 -21.10
CA ALA A 255 63.30 29.52 -19.79
C ALA A 255 61.91 30.03 -19.38
N ASP A 256 61.64 31.32 -19.60
CA ASP A 256 60.32 31.92 -19.33
C ASP A 256 59.23 31.36 -20.26
N ALA A 257 59.53 31.13 -21.55
CA ALA A 257 58.59 30.49 -22.47
C ALA A 257 58.32 29.00 -22.13
N ARG A 258 59.31 28.27 -21.59
CA ARG A 258 59.11 26.90 -21.07
C ARG A 258 58.28 26.91 -19.78
N LEU A 259 58.53 27.86 -18.88
CA LEU A 259 57.74 28.02 -17.65
C LEU A 259 56.28 28.35 -17.97
N GLU A 260 56.04 29.20 -18.97
CA GLU A 260 54.69 29.56 -19.41
C GLU A 260 53.95 28.38 -20.08
N ARG A 261 54.66 27.55 -20.87
CA ARG A 261 54.08 26.30 -21.40
C ARG A 261 53.76 25.30 -20.30
N LYS A 262 54.66 25.12 -19.32
CA LYS A 262 54.42 24.24 -18.16
C LYS A 262 53.24 24.73 -17.32
N ALA A 263 53.11 26.04 -17.11
CA ALA A 263 51.96 26.65 -16.44
C ALA A 263 50.64 26.44 -17.22
N LYS A 264 50.67 26.54 -18.56
CA LYS A 264 49.50 26.26 -19.41
C LYS A 264 49.07 24.79 -19.37
N LEU A 265 50.02 23.85 -19.37
CA LEU A 265 49.75 22.42 -19.27
C LEU A 265 49.21 22.03 -17.89
N LEU A 266 49.79 22.56 -16.81
CA LEU A 266 49.28 22.36 -15.45
C LEU A 266 47.85 22.90 -15.30
N LYS A 267 47.57 24.08 -15.88
CA LYS A 267 46.22 24.65 -15.85
C LYS A 267 45.22 23.81 -16.65
N GLN A 268 45.62 23.27 -17.81
CA GLN A 268 44.77 22.34 -18.57
C GLN A 268 44.54 21.01 -17.84
N ALA A 269 45.57 20.47 -17.16
CA ALA A 269 45.44 19.27 -16.35
C ALA A 269 44.51 19.49 -15.14
N GLU A 270 44.56 20.67 -14.52
CA GLU A 270 43.70 21.04 -13.40
C GLU A 270 42.25 21.26 -13.85
N GLU A 271 42.02 21.89 -15.01
CA GLU A 271 40.69 21.99 -15.63
C GLU A 271 40.12 20.62 -16.01
N LEU A 272 40.95 19.69 -16.50
CA LEU A 272 40.54 18.31 -16.78
C LEU A 272 40.19 17.55 -15.50
N ARG A 273 40.95 17.71 -14.41
CA ARG A 273 40.60 17.17 -13.09
C ARG A 273 39.28 17.72 -12.58
N GLN A 274 39.07 19.03 -12.63
CA GLN A 274 37.80 19.65 -12.22
C GLN A 274 36.61 19.17 -13.06
N LYS A 275 36.79 18.98 -14.38
CA LYS A 275 35.75 18.40 -15.24
C LYS A 275 35.47 16.93 -14.91
N GLN A 276 36.48 16.15 -14.52
CA GLN A 276 36.28 14.77 -14.04
C GLN A 276 35.56 14.74 -12.69
N GLU A 277 35.90 15.64 -11.77
CA GLU A 277 35.24 15.81 -10.47
C GLU A 277 33.75 16.18 -10.67
N GLN A 278 33.47 17.16 -11.53
CA GLN A 278 32.10 17.57 -11.86
C GLN A 278 31.31 16.46 -12.56
N MET A 279 31.94 15.66 -13.43
CA MET A 279 31.26 14.50 -14.04
C MET A 279 30.99 13.38 -13.02
N LYS A 280 31.88 13.18 -12.02
CA LYS A 280 31.61 12.25 -10.91
C LYS A 280 30.48 12.76 -10.02
N GLN A 281 30.45 14.04 -9.71
CA GLN A 281 29.36 14.66 -8.93
C GLN A 281 28.01 14.56 -9.64
N LYS A 282 27.95 14.86 -10.95
CA LYS A 282 26.75 14.67 -11.75
C LYS A 282 26.31 13.21 -11.86
N GLN A 283 27.24 12.26 -11.84
CA GLN A 283 26.90 10.85 -11.78
C GLN A 283 26.28 10.45 -10.43
N VAL A 284 26.80 10.98 -9.33
CA VAL A 284 26.24 10.74 -7.99
C VAL A 284 24.84 11.38 -7.87
N GLU A 285 24.62 12.54 -8.48
CA GLU A 285 23.28 13.16 -8.58
C GLU A 285 22.33 12.38 -9.50
N GLU A 286 22.73 11.99 -10.72
CA GLU A 286 21.90 11.15 -11.62
C GLU A 286 21.58 9.78 -11.02
N GLU A 287 22.51 9.21 -10.24
CA GLU A 287 22.31 7.92 -9.57
C GLU A 287 21.44 8.03 -8.31
N ALA A 288 21.43 9.21 -7.67
CA ALA A 288 20.46 9.56 -6.63
C ALA A 288 19.05 9.84 -7.21
N GLU A 289 18.96 10.27 -8.47
CA GLU A 289 17.70 10.51 -9.20
C GLU A 289 17.19 9.29 -9.99
N ARG A 290 17.96 8.19 -10.09
CA ARG A 290 17.51 6.95 -10.74
C ARG A 290 16.29 6.41 -9.97
N PRO A 291 15.13 6.14 -10.61
CA PRO A 291 13.99 5.58 -9.90
C PRO A 291 14.40 4.21 -9.35
N ARG A 292 14.38 4.04 -8.02
CA ARG A 292 14.38 2.71 -7.42
C ARG A 292 13.17 1.97 -8.00
N GLU A 293 13.37 0.76 -8.52
CA GLU A 293 12.28 -0.10 -8.98
C GLU A 293 11.25 -0.22 -7.84
N HIS A 294 10.15 0.52 -7.97
CA HIS A 294 8.97 0.35 -7.13
C HIS A 294 8.34 -1.00 -7.49
N SER A 295 8.52 -1.98 -6.60
CA SER A 295 7.38 -2.77 -6.14
C SER A 295 6.25 -1.79 -5.82
N GLY A 296 5.08 -2.00 -6.42
CA GLY A 296 4.02 -1.00 -6.52
C GLY A 296 3.72 -0.24 -5.22
N GLU A 297 4.15 1.03 -5.18
CA GLU A 297 3.71 2.00 -4.19
C GLU A 297 3.10 3.19 -4.94
N HIS A 298 1.91 3.56 -4.49
CA HIS A 298 1.22 4.77 -4.93
C HIS A 298 2.04 6.02 -4.55
N PRO A 299 2.14 7.04 -5.43
CA PRO A 299 2.96 8.20 -5.13
C PRO A 299 2.22 9.13 -4.15
N GLY A 300 2.75 9.24 -2.93
CA GLY A 300 2.21 10.17 -1.95
C GLY A 300 2.74 10.04 -0.53
N CYS A 301 4.03 9.84 -0.29
CA CYS A 301 4.65 10.02 1.03
C CYS A 301 6.15 10.34 0.91
N CYS A 302 6.53 11.58 1.22
CA CYS A 302 7.92 11.94 1.47
C CYS A 302 8.28 11.59 2.92
N ALA A 303 9.17 10.61 3.12
CA ALA A 303 9.89 10.44 4.38
C ALA A 303 11.32 9.92 4.09
N LEU A 304 12.32 10.71 4.50
CA LEU A 304 13.75 10.36 4.45
C LEU A 304 14.10 9.34 5.55
N PRO A 305 15.02 8.38 5.29
CA PRO A 305 15.49 7.44 6.31
C PRO A 305 16.58 8.09 7.17
N VAL A 306 16.34 8.21 8.48
CA VAL A 306 17.35 8.66 9.45
C VAL A 306 18.24 7.47 9.84
N ARG A 307 19.52 7.56 9.49
CA ARG A 307 20.58 6.60 9.83
C ARG A 307 21.29 7.11 11.09
N LEU A 308 21.31 6.33 12.17
CA LEU A 308 22.11 6.64 13.37
C LEU A 308 22.99 5.45 13.73
N THR A 309 24.31 5.64 13.63
CA THR A 309 25.33 4.73 14.15
C THR A 309 26.05 5.32 15.36
N GLU A 310 26.23 4.47 16.36
CA GLU A 310 27.30 4.37 17.38
C GLU A 310 27.52 5.48 18.42
N THR A 311 27.63 5.04 19.68
CA THR A 311 28.62 5.48 20.70
C THR A 311 28.87 4.38 21.74
N ALA A 312 30.10 4.26 22.24
CA ALA A 312 30.45 3.62 23.52
C ALA A 312 31.13 4.67 24.44
N PRO A 313 31.44 4.43 25.75
CA PRO A 313 30.96 3.40 26.68
C PRO A 313 30.42 3.95 28.05
N ALA A 314 29.85 3.04 28.85
CA ALA A 314 29.68 3.02 30.32
C ALA A 314 28.59 3.86 31.02
N SER A 315 27.57 3.18 31.55
CA SER A 315 27.32 2.99 33.00
C SER A 315 26.11 2.07 33.21
N GLU A 316 26.13 1.33 34.31
CA GLU A 316 25.20 0.26 34.68
C GLU A 316 23.75 0.77 34.81
N GLY A 317 22.80 0.03 34.24
CA GLY A 317 21.35 0.27 34.38
C GLY A 317 20.67 0.58 33.05
N ASP A 318 20.12 -0.47 32.43
CA ASP A 318 18.94 -0.43 31.56
C ASP A 318 18.81 0.75 30.57
N ALA A 319 19.61 0.74 29.49
CA ALA A 319 19.28 1.47 28.25
C ALA A 319 20.09 0.94 27.07
N ALA A 320 19.68 -0.19 26.50
CA ALA A 320 20.08 -0.57 25.15
C ALA A 320 19.14 0.13 24.16
N SER A 321 19.69 0.88 23.21
CA SER A 321 18.95 1.57 22.17
C SER A 321 18.07 0.57 21.40
N THR A 322 16.78 0.63 21.69
CA THR A 322 15.70 -0.16 21.10
C THR A 322 15.62 0.15 19.61
N ARG A 323 15.79 -0.87 18.76
CA ARG A 323 14.99 -0.92 17.54
C ARG A 323 13.56 -1.14 18.00
N GLU A 324 12.77 -0.08 18.00
CA GLU A 324 11.34 -0.09 18.30
C GLU A 324 10.67 -1.10 17.35
N GLY A 325 10.24 -2.26 17.86
CA GLY A 325 9.38 -3.14 17.06
C GLY A 325 9.32 -4.62 17.47
N MET A 326 10.27 -5.15 18.25
CA MET A 326 10.23 -6.54 18.75
C MET A 326 10.43 -6.58 20.26
N VAL A 327 9.71 -7.48 20.95
CA VAL A 327 9.77 -7.62 22.42
C VAL A 327 11.15 -8.10 22.88
N VAL A 328 11.81 -8.95 22.08
CA VAL A 328 13.18 -9.43 22.33
C VAL A 328 14.17 -8.68 21.43
N SER A 329 14.85 -7.68 22.00
CA SER A 329 15.93 -6.97 21.31
C SER A 329 17.29 -7.66 21.51
N TYR A 330 18.13 -7.64 20.47
CA TYR A 330 19.52 -8.08 20.54
C TYR A 330 20.44 -7.08 19.82
N PRO A 331 21.69 -6.91 20.29
CA PRO A 331 22.64 -6.00 19.65
C PRO A 331 22.93 -6.49 18.22
N SER A 332 22.81 -5.59 17.25
CA SER A 332 23.14 -5.88 15.85
C SER A 332 24.65 -6.07 15.72
N ALA A 333 25.07 -7.14 15.06
CA ALA A 333 26.48 -7.39 14.73
C ALA A 333 27.06 -6.40 13.70
N ALA A 334 26.25 -5.43 13.24
CA ALA A 334 26.66 -4.40 12.29
C ALA A 334 27.57 -3.31 12.89
N GLU A 335 27.85 -3.33 14.20
CA GLU A 335 28.96 -2.56 14.78
C GLU A 335 30.27 -3.13 14.21
N GLY A 336 30.92 -2.36 13.33
CA GLY A 336 31.86 -2.80 12.28
C GLY A 336 33.23 -3.28 12.75
N SER A 337 33.29 -4.14 13.76
CA SER A 337 34.54 -4.70 14.28
C SER A 337 34.61 -6.21 14.07
N ALA A 338 35.77 -6.73 13.66
CA ALA A 338 36.04 -8.18 13.66
C ALA A 338 35.87 -8.81 15.06
N TRP A 339 35.89 -7.99 16.12
CA TRP A 339 35.61 -8.41 17.49
C TRP A 339 34.12 -8.54 17.80
N SER A 340 33.21 -8.02 16.97
CA SER A 340 31.77 -8.16 17.17
C SER A 340 31.35 -9.63 17.20
N PHE A 341 32.02 -10.49 16.43
CA PHE A 341 31.81 -11.93 16.50
C PHE A 341 32.11 -12.52 17.89
N PHE A 342 33.15 -12.04 18.59
CA PHE A 342 33.52 -12.60 19.90
C PHE A 342 32.81 -11.93 21.08
N THR A 343 32.21 -10.76 20.90
CA THR A 343 31.50 -10.02 21.96
C THR A 343 29.99 -10.15 21.87
N ILE A 344 29.42 -10.15 20.66
CA ILE A 344 27.97 -10.20 20.40
C ILE A 344 27.50 -11.64 20.22
N THR A 345 28.22 -12.46 19.45
CA THR A 345 27.76 -13.85 19.15
C THR A 345 27.59 -14.69 20.42
N PRO A 346 28.49 -14.70 21.42
CA PRO A 346 28.25 -15.47 22.64
C PRO A 346 27.01 -14.99 23.41
N ARG A 347 26.77 -13.67 23.44
CA ARG A 347 25.57 -13.10 24.07
C ARG A 347 24.30 -13.55 23.35
N LEU A 348 24.35 -13.74 22.03
CA LEU A 348 23.23 -14.25 21.24
C LEU A 348 23.04 -15.76 21.46
N LEU A 349 24.12 -16.55 21.39
CA LEU A 349 24.09 -18.01 21.52
C LEU A 349 23.57 -18.47 22.89
N PHE A 350 23.96 -17.79 23.97
CA PHE A 350 23.57 -18.17 25.34
C PHE A 350 22.30 -17.46 25.84
N LYS A 351 21.59 -16.73 24.98
CA LYS A 351 20.30 -16.13 25.33
C LYS A 351 19.21 -17.20 25.30
N ILE A 352 18.52 -17.39 26.43
CA ILE A 352 17.46 -18.42 26.55
C ILE A 352 16.08 -17.82 26.24
N ARG A 353 15.81 -16.58 26.67
CA ARG A 353 14.51 -15.95 26.45
C ARG A 353 14.36 -15.51 24.99
N GLY A 354 13.32 -16.00 24.33
CA GLY A 354 13.06 -15.76 22.90
C GLY A 354 13.96 -16.57 21.98
N SER A 355 14.79 -17.48 22.50
CA SER A 355 15.51 -18.42 21.64
C SER A 355 14.68 -19.65 21.39
N ILE A 356 15.09 -20.37 20.35
CA ILE A 356 14.47 -21.62 19.93
C ILE A 356 14.84 -22.81 20.82
N VAL A 357 15.89 -22.67 21.64
CA VAL A 357 16.48 -23.76 22.42
C VAL A 357 15.46 -24.45 23.33
N PRO A 358 14.58 -23.76 24.08
CA PRO A 358 13.58 -24.42 24.92
C PRO A 358 12.58 -25.26 24.13
N HIS A 359 12.23 -24.83 22.92
CA HIS A 359 11.29 -25.51 22.03
C HIS A 359 11.92 -26.72 21.33
N LEU A 360 13.22 -26.68 21.09
CA LEU A 360 14.01 -27.74 20.44
C LEU A 360 14.50 -28.83 21.42
N LEU A 361 14.70 -28.47 22.70
CA LEU A 361 15.34 -29.34 23.68
C LEU A 361 14.64 -30.71 23.85
N PRO A 362 13.29 -30.82 23.93
CA PRO A 362 12.63 -32.11 24.04
C PRO A 362 12.91 -33.04 22.84
N GLN A 363 12.84 -32.51 21.62
CA GLN A 363 13.08 -33.22 20.37
C GLN A 363 14.55 -33.68 20.33
N LEU A 364 15.47 -32.79 20.74
CA LEU A 364 16.89 -33.12 20.84
C LEU A 364 17.15 -34.27 21.80
N LEU A 365 16.58 -34.23 23.01
CA LEU A 365 16.76 -35.31 23.99
C LEU A 365 16.21 -36.65 23.51
N VAL A 366 15.09 -36.65 22.78
CA VAL A 366 14.52 -37.86 22.18
C VAL A 366 15.45 -38.44 21.12
N ILE A 367 15.95 -37.60 20.19
CA ILE A 367 16.88 -38.06 19.15
C ILE A 367 18.20 -38.53 19.77
N GLU A 368 18.73 -37.86 20.79
CA GLU A 368 19.93 -38.31 21.50
C GLU A 368 19.71 -39.65 22.22
N GLY A 369 18.54 -39.87 22.81
CA GLY A 369 18.16 -41.17 23.36
C GLY A 369 18.15 -42.27 22.30
N ILE A 370 17.60 -41.98 21.12
CA ILE A 370 17.62 -42.89 19.95
C ILE A 370 19.06 -43.10 19.47
N SER A 371 19.91 -42.07 19.47
CA SER A 371 21.32 -42.17 19.07
C SER A 371 22.11 -43.08 19.99
N VAL A 372 21.94 -42.98 21.31
CA VAL A 372 22.57 -43.89 22.27
C VAL A 372 22.08 -45.31 22.05
N ALA A 373 20.77 -45.52 21.91
CA ALA A 373 20.21 -46.83 21.64
C ALA A 373 20.73 -47.42 20.32
N ALA A 374 20.85 -46.61 19.27
CA ALA A 374 21.38 -47.01 17.98
C ALA A 374 22.84 -47.47 18.09
N VAL A 375 23.69 -46.73 18.80
CA VAL A 375 25.10 -47.11 19.01
C VAL A 375 25.20 -48.45 19.75
N LEU A 376 24.40 -48.66 20.81
CA LEU A 376 24.40 -49.91 21.57
C LEU A 376 23.87 -51.10 20.76
N LEU A 377 22.75 -50.92 20.06
CA LEU A 377 22.12 -51.99 19.27
C LEU A 377 22.94 -52.38 18.04
N VAL A 378 23.64 -51.42 17.44
CA VAL A 378 24.45 -51.67 16.24
C VAL A 378 25.71 -52.48 16.56
N GLU A 379 26.30 -52.33 17.74
CA GLU A 379 27.43 -53.16 18.17
C GLU A 379 27.04 -54.63 18.34
N ASP A 380 25.80 -54.92 18.73
CA ASP A 380 25.36 -56.27 19.08
C ASP A 380 24.56 -57.00 17.97
N TYR A 381 23.80 -56.28 17.12
CA TYR A 381 22.76 -56.90 16.28
C TYR A 381 22.70 -56.45 14.81
N ALA A 382 23.46 -55.43 14.39
CA ALA A 382 23.25 -54.88 13.06
C ALA A 382 23.93 -55.69 11.93
N PRO A 383 23.26 -55.90 10.78
CA PRO A 383 23.89 -56.48 9.60
C PRO A 383 25.04 -55.59 9.11
N THR A 384 26.12 -56.20 8.62
CA THR A 384 27.36 -55.53 8.20
C THR A 384 27.18 -54.47 7.11
N ASN A 385 26.03 -54.45 6.41
CA ASN A 385 25.79 -53.57 5.25
C ASN A 385 24.63 -52.58 5.45
N PHE A 386 24.02 -52.53 6.64
CA PHE A 386 22.83 -51.69 6.87
C PHE A 386 23.15 -50.19 6.76
N GLY A 387 24.31 -49.75 7.25
CA GLY A 387 24.76 -48.36 7.21
C GLY A 387 25.00 -47.85 5.79
N GLU A 388 25.56 -48.68 4.92
CA GLU A 388 25.80 -48.32 3.50
C GLU A 388 24.48 -48.15 2.73
N GLN A 389 23.49 -49.01 2.99
CA GLN A 389 22.15 -48.87 2.42
C GLN A 389 21.43 -47.63 2.93
N VAL A 390 21.47 -47.36 4.24
CA VAL A 390 20.88 -46.15 4.84
C VAL A 390 21.55 -44.89 4.27
N GLN A 391 22.87 -44.88 4.15
CA GLN A 391 23.62 -43.74 3.60
C GLN A 391 23.20 -43.41 2.17
N SER A 392 22.98 -44.41 1.31
CA SER A 392 22.54 -44.20 -0.08
C SER A 392 21.18 -43.49 -0.18
N GLY A 393 20.25 -43.79 0.73
CA GLY A 393 18.91 -43.20 0.76
C GLY A 393 18.86 -41.83 1.47
N THR A 394 19.70 -41.61 2.48
CA THR A 394 19.69 -40.37 3.27
C THR A 394 19.99 -39.13 2.45
N ALA A 395 20.88 -39.19 1.46
CA ALA A 395 21.24 -38.01 0.66
C ALA A 395 20.04 -37.38 -0.06
N ALA A 396 19.18 -38.20 -0.69
CA ALA A 396 18.00 -37.71 -1.39
C ALA A 396 16.98 -37.09 -0.42
N VAL A 397 16.77 -37.73 0.74
CA VAL A 397 15.85 -37.23 1.77
C VAL A 397 16.37 -35.94 2.40
N THR A 398 17.68 -35.84 2.67
CA THR A 398 18.32 -34.62 3.17
C THR A 398 18.08 -33.45 2.22
N ILE A 399 18.31 -33.64 0.92
CA ILE A 399 18.11 -32.58 -0.10
C ILE A 399 16.64 -32.14 -0.13
N LEU A 400 15.72 -33.10 -0.19
CA LEU A 400 14.29 -32.81 -0.20
C LEU A 400 13.86 -32.04 1.07
N LEU A 401 14.27 -32.52 2.24
CA LEU A 401 13.90 -31.92 3.51
C LEU A 401 14.49 -30.52 3.68
N SER A 402 15.75 -30.33 3.28
CA SER A 402 16.42 -29.03 3.32
C SER A 402 15.70 -28.02 2.43
N PHE A 403 15.31 -28.44 1.23
CA PHE A 403 14.55 -27.60 0.31
C PHE A 403 13.17 -27.23 0.88
N LEU A 404 12.43 -28.20 1.41
CA LEU A 404 11.11 -27.96 2.01
C LEU A 404 11.18 -26.98 3.19
N LEU A 405 12.14 -27.16 4.10
CA LEU A 405 12.30 -26.29 5.26
C LEU A 405 12.77 -24.89 4.91
N VAL A 406 13.67 -24.75 3.93
CA VAL A 406 14.07 -23.42 3.43
C VAL A 406 12.88 -22.71 2.83
N LEU A 407 12.07 -23.37 2.00
CA LEU A 407 10.84 -22.77 1.45
C LEU A 407 9.86 -22.36 2.56
N LYS A 408 9.62 -23.22 3.54
CA LYS A 408 8.77 -22.92 4.70
C LYS A 408 9.27 -21.68 5.44
N THR A 409 10.56 -21.64 5.75
CA THR A 409 11.18 -20.53 6.49
C THR A 409 11.16 -19.23 5.70
N GLN A 410 11.41 -19.27 4.39
CA GLN A 410 11.37 -18.08 3.53
C GLN A 410 9.97 -17.46 3.47
N GLU A 411 8.92 -18.29 3.34
CA GLU A 411 7.55 -17.78 3.32
C GLU A 411 7.11 -17.26 4.70
N ALA A 412 7.53 -17.91 5.79
CA ALA A 412 7.25 -17.43 7.15
C ALA A 412 7.94 -16.08 7.41
N CYS A 413 9.22 -15.94 7.03
CA CYS A 413 9.94 -14.66 7.09
C CYS A 413 9.20 -13.56 6.32
N LYS A 414 8.69 -13.87 5.13
CA LYS A 414 7.95 -12.91 4.31
C LYS A 414 6.67 -12.45 5.00
N GLN A 415 5.87 -13.39 5.55
CA GLN A 415 4.66 -13.06 6.31
C GLN A 415 4.97 -12.16 7.51
N PHE A 416 6.06 -12.41 8.23
CA PHE A 416 6.51 -11.56 9.34
C PHE A 416 6.74 -10.11 8.91
N TRP A 417 7.48 -9.90 7.81
CA TRP A 417 7.78 -8.55 7.32
C TRP A 417 6.55 -7.87 6.70
N GLU A 418 5.67 -8.61 6.04
CA GLU A 418 4.39 -8.08 5.52
C GLU A 418 3.49 -7.60 6.67
N ALA A 419 3.39 -8.35 7.77
CA ALA A 419 2.64 -7.93 8.95
C ALA A 419 3.22 -6.66 9.60
N LEU A 420 4.56 -6.55 9.63
CA LEU A 420 5.23 -5.34 10.14
C LEU A 420 4.95 -4.12 9.26
N ASP A 421 5.00 -4.27 7.95
CA ASP A 421 4.70 -3.20 7.00
C ASP A 421 3.26 -2.72 7.14
N ASP A 422 2.31 -3.66 7.26
CA ASP A 422 0.90 -3.34 7.45
C ASP A 422 0.64 -2.65 8.81
N LEU A 423 1.25 -3.13 9.89
CA LEU A 423 1.17 -2.49 11.22
C LEU A 423 1.73 -1.05 11.19
N THR A 424 2.90 -0.88 10.56
CA THR A 424 3.56 0.42 10.45
C THR A 424 2.71 1.38 9.61
N THR A 425 2.20 0.90 8.48
CA THR A 425 1.28 1.67 7.62
C THR A 425 -0.01 2.04 8.35
N MET A 426 -0.58 1.13 9.13
CA MET A 426 -1.75 1.41 9.97
C MET A 426 -1.46 2.56 10.95
N CYS A 427 -0.32 2.52 11.65
CA CYS A 427 0.09 3.58 12.56
C CYS A 427 0.31 4.92 11.82
N HIS A 428 0.89 4.89 10.61
CA HIS A 428 1.03 6.09 9.78
C HIS A 428 -0.32 6.68 9.33
N LEU A 429 -1.27 5.84 8.92
CA LEU A 429 -2.62 6.27 8.55
C LEU A 429 -3.33 6.91 9.74
N LEU A 430 -3.26 6.32 10.93
CA LEU A 430 -3.83 6.88 12.17
C LEU A 430 -3.26 8.26 12.50
N ARG A 431 -1.93 8.43 12.43
CA ARG A 431 -1.28 9.74 12.59
C ARG A 431 -1.74 10.73 11.52
N SER A 432 -1.74 10.30 10.27
CA SER A 432 -2.05 11.15 9.12
C SER A 432 -3.50 11.65 9.15
N ILE A 433 -4.46 10.79 9.51
CA ILE A 433 -5.86 11.18 9.70
C ILE A 433 -5.97 12.15 10.87
N SER A 434 -5.31 11.87 12.00
CA SER A 434 -5.29 12.76 13.17
C SER A 434 -4.75 14.15 12.82
N MET A 435 -3.63 14.22 12.08
CA MET A 435 -3.08 15.47 11.57
C MET A 435 -4.06 16.19 10.65
N THR A 436 -4.69 15.50 9.69
CA THR A 436 -5.65 16.15 8.77
C THR A 436 -6.87 16.68 9.53
N VAL A 437 -7.41 15.94 10.50
CA VAL A 437 -8.53 16.39 11.35
C VAL A 437 -8.12 17.59 12.23
N CYS A 438 -6.92 17.56 12.80
CA CYS A 438 -6.39 18.64 13.62
C CYS A 438 -5.77 19.80 12.84
N SER A 439 -5.70 19.78 11.51
CA SER A 439 -5.11 20.87 10.71
C SER A 439 -6.09 21.49 9.73
N MET A 440 -6.92 20.68 9.07
CA MET A 440 -7.79 21.13 7.97
C MET A 440 -9.25 21.33 8.38
N VAL A 441 -9.69 20.75 9.50
CA VAL A 441 -11.04 21.00 10.03
C VAL A 441 -11.06 22.33 10.76
N LYS A 442 -12.03 23.19 10.43
CA LYS A 442 -12.27 24.48 11.09
C LYS A 442 -13.07 24.27 12.37
N TRP A 443 -12.38 24.19 13.51
CA TRP A 443 -13.01 23.90 14.81
C TRP A 443 -13.83 25.09 15.32
N GLU A 444 -13.47 26.30 14.88
CA GLU A 444 -14.09 27.58 15.23
C GLU A 444 -15.44 27.78 14.53
N ALA A 445 -15.75 26.96 13.51
CA ALA A 445 -16.99 27.08 12.75
C ALA A 445 -18.24 26.77 13.60
N HIS A 446 -18.17 25.75 14.46
CA HIS A 446 -19.28 25.37 15.35
C HIS A 446 -18.80 24.51 16.53
N PRO A 447 -19.35 24.66 17.76
CA PRO A 447 -18.94 23.84 18.92
C PRO A 447 -19.09 22.33 18.70
N GLU A 448 -20.11 21.90 17.95
CA GLU A 448 -20.26 20.48 17.62
C GLU A 448 -19.16 19.96 16.69
N VAL A 449 -18.62 20.79 15.81
CA VAL A 449 -17.52 20.40 14.91
C VAL A 449 -16.26 20.12 15.73
N ALA A 450 -15.91 21.02 16.66
CA ALA A 450 -14.79 20.81 17.57
C ALA A 450 -14.96 19.54 18.42
N ASN A 451 -16.16 19.31 18.96
CA ASN A 451 -16.46 18.10 19.74
C ASN A 451 -16.36 16.82 18.90
N ASN A 452 -16.86 16.83 17.65
CA ASN A 452 -16.76 15.68 16.76
C ASN A 452 -15.31 15.44 16.30
N ALA A 453 -14.52 16.49 16.06
CA ALA A 453 -13.11 16.36 15.69
C ALA A 453 -12.28 15.73 16.84
N LYS A 454 -12.46 16.21 18.07
CA LYS A 454 -11.87 15.59 19.29
C LYS A 454 -12.31 14.14 19.45
N ARG A 455 -13.60 13.87 19.20
CA ARG A 455 -14.15 12.51 19.22
C ARG A 455 -13.48 11.61 18.19
N ILE A 456 -13.25 12.07 16.96
CA ILE A 456 -12.58 11.29 15.91
C ILE A 456 -11.17 10.89 16.35
N VAL A 457 -10.36 11.82 16.87
CA VAL A 457 -8.99 11.47 17.30
C VAL A 457 -8.99 10.45 18.44
N ARG A 458 -9.90 10.59 19.41
CA ARG A 458 -10.09 9.57 20.46
C ARG A 458 -10.55 8.22 19.88
N LEU A 459 -11.44 8.22 18.88
CA LEU A 459 -11.91 6.98 18.24
C LEU A 459 -10.80 6.31 17.40
N LEU A 460 -9.90 7.07 16.78
CA LEU A 460 -8.72 6.51 16.10
C LEU A 460 -7.79 5.80 17.09
N ALA A 461 -7.59 6.38 18.27
CA ALA A 461 -6.85 5.76 19.35
C ALA A 461 -7.55 4.50 19.88
N LEU A 462 -8.86 4.59 20.12
CA LEU A 462 -9.68 3.45 20.53
C LEU A 462 -9.64 2.32 19.50
N TYR A 463 -9.71 2.64 18.20
CA TYR A 463 -9.61 1.67 17.11
C TYR A 463 -8.31 0.87 17.23
N TYR A 464 -7.16 1.54 17.36
CA TYR A 464 -5.88 0.86 17.53
C TYR A 464 -5.88 -0.10 18.74
N LEU A 465 -6.34 0.36 19.90
CA LEU A 465 -6.39 -0.48 21.10
C LEU A 465 -7.31 -1.70 20.93
N THR A 466 -8.45 -1.53 20.24
CA THR A 466 -9.34 -2.67 19.94
C THR A 466 -8.76 -3.63 18.91
N VAL A 467 -7.96 -3.15 17.95
CA VAL A 467 -7.22 -4.00 17.01
C VAL A 467 -6.14 -4.80 17.74
N VAL A 468 -5.42 -4.18 18.68
CA VAL A 468 -4.46 -4.90 19.52
C VAL A 468 -5.15 -5.92 20.42
N GLU A 469 -6.29 -5.56 21.04
CA GLU A 469 -7.09 -6.51 21.82
C GLU A 469 -7.58 -7.68 20.96
N PHE A 470 -7.98 -7.42 19.72
CA PHE A 470 -8.39 -8.45 18.75
C PHE A 470 -7.25 -9.44 18.51
N PHE A 471 -6.11 -8.99 17.97
CA PHE A 471 -5.00 -9.87 17.60
C PHE A 471 -4.38 -10.61 18.80
N GLN A 472 -4.32 -9.98 19.98
CA GLN A 472 -3.76 -10.67 21.16
C GLN A 472 -4.72 -11.67 21.81
N ARG A 473 -6.02 -11.64 21.49
CA ARG A 473 -7.04 -12.53 22.08
C ARG A 473 -7.60 -13.55 21.11
N THR A 474 -7.40 -13.37 19.80
CA THR A 474 -7.81 -14.33 18.77
C THR A 474 -6.63 -15.03 18.14
N GLY A 475 -6.88 -16.09 17.35
CA GLY A 475 -5.83 -16.80 16.62
C GLY A 475 -5.16 -17.92 17.44
N SER A 476 -4.20 -18.59 16.79
CA SER A 476 -3.49 -19.74 17.38
C SER A 476 -2.58 -19.35 18.56
N ASN A 477 -2.11 -18.10 18.58
CA ASN A 477 -1.23 -17.53 19.61
C ASN A 477 -1.96 -16.59 20.58
N ALA A 478 -3.27 -16.78 20.78
CA ALA A 478 -4.06 -16.00 21.73
C ALA A 478 -3.50 -16.06 23.16
N THR A 479 -3.51 -14.93 23.86
CA THR A 479 -2.88 -14.81 25.18
C THR A 479 -3.65 -15.60 26.23
N ALA A 480 -2.99 -16.56 26.89
CA ALA A 480 -3.52 -17.26 28.05
C ALA A 480 -3.30 -16.50 29.38
N SER A 481 -2.50 -15.43 29.34
CA SER A 481 -2.12 -14.66 30.53
C SER A 481 -3.27 -13.74 30.96
N LYS A 482 -3.85 -14.04 32.13
CA LYS A 482 -4.90 -13.20 32.74
C LYS A 482 -4.47 -11.72 32.87
N LYS A 483 -3.22 -11.48 33.29
CA LYS A 483 -2.66 -10.13 33.42
C LYS A 483 -2.66 -9.36 32.09
N THR A 484 -2.38 -10.05 30.97
CA THR A 484 -2.39 -9.45 29.64
C THR A 484 -3.81 -9.13 29.19
N GLN A 485 -4.73 -10.07 29.36
CA GLN A 485 -6.17 -9.89 29.05
C GLN A 485 -6.76 -8.71 29.83
N ASP A 486 -6.49 -8.63 31.14
CA ASP A 486 -6.97 -7.55 32.00
C ASP A 486 -6.36 -6.19 31.64
N ARG A 487 -5.11 -6.16 31.18
CA ARG A 487 -4.47 -4.93 30.70
C ARG A 487 -5.12 -4.43 29.40
N LEU A 488 -5.26 -5.30 28.40
CA LEU A 488 -5.90 -4.95 27.12
C LEU A 488 -7.28 -4.36 27.34
N ARG A 489 -8.08 -5.02 28.19
CA ARG A 489 -9.43 -4.55 28.53
C ARG A 489 -9.42 -3.20 29.23
N ARG A 490 -8.47 -2.96 30.14
CA ARG A 490 -8.31 -1.65 30.80
C ARG A 490 -7.93 -0.54 29.82
N ASP A 491 -7.03 -0.83 28.88
CA ASP A 491 -6.59 0.14 27.87
C ASP A 491 -7.79 0.57 26.99
N VAL A 492 -8.63 -0.37 26.55
CA VAL A 492 -9.87 -0.06 25.81
C VAL A 492 -10.89 0.70 26.69
N ALA A 493 -11.07 0.29 27.94
CA ALA A 493 -11.99 0.95 28.88
C ALA A 493 -11.61 2.40 29.18
N ALA A 494 -10.32 2.74 29.14
CA ALA A 494 -9.82 4.09 29.39
C ALA A 494 -10.27 5.10 28.32
N LEU A 495 -10.48 4.65 27.08
CA LEU A 495 -10.89 5.52 25.97
C LEU A 495 -12.36 5.37 25.58
N ALA A 496 -12.97 4.20 25.77
CA ALA A 496 -14.36 3.95 25.36
C ALA A 496 -15.38 4.75 26.20
N GLY A 497 -16.37 5.37 25.55
CA GLY A 497 -17.55 5.93 26.21
C GLY A 497 -18.49 4.85 26.75
N ASP A 498 -19.47 5.20 27.59
CA ASP A 498 -20.41 4.20 28.16
C ASP A 498 -21.31 3.56 27.09
N THR A 499 -21.75 4.36 26.13
CA THR A 499 -22.54 3.87 24.98
C THR A 499 -21.71 3.00 24.05
N GLU A 500 -20.49 3.41 23.74
CA GLU A 500 -19.55 2.67 22.88
C GLU A 500 -19.17 1.35 23.52
N TRP A 501 -18.93 1.35 24.84
CA TRP A 501 -18.65 0.13 25.59
C TRP A 501 -19.80 -0.87 25.50
N THR A 502 -21.04 -0.41 25.64
CA THR A 502 -22.21 -1.28 25.56
C THR A 502 -22.35 -1.94 24.19
N ILE A 503 -21.86 -1.30 23.12
CA ILE A 503 -21.87 -1.86 21.76
C ILE A 503 -20.69 -2.80 21.54
N LEU A 504 -19.49 -2.44 22.03
CA LEU A 504 -18.29 -3.30 21.94
C LEU A 504 -18.44 -4.57 22.78
N TYR A 505 -19.05 -4.46 23.95
CA TYR A 505 -19.22 -5.52 24.94
C TYR A 505 -20.67 -5.55 25.47
N PRO A 506 -21.62 -6.07 24.69
CA PRO A 506 -23.03 -6.13 25.10
C PRO A 506 -23.21 -6.91 26.41
N GLY A 507 -23.86 -6.29 27.40
CA GLY A 507 -24.18 -6.91 28.68
C GLY A 507 -23.05 -6.90 29.72
N GLU A 508 -21.89 -6.29 29.42
CA GLU A 508 -20.77 -6.20 30.37
C GLU A 508 -20.56 -4.77 30.87
N HIS A 509 -20.27 -4.62 32.16
CA HIS A 509 -19.88 -3.33 32.72
C HIS A 509 -18.38 -3.05 32.51
N LYS A 510 -17.98 -1.78 32.43
CA LYS A 510 -16.59 -1.33 32.26
C LYS A 510 -15.60 -1.84 33.30
N SER A 511 -16.09 -2.18 34.49
CA SER A 511 -15.28 -2.72 35.59
C SER A 511 -14.96 -4.21 35.44
N VAL A 512 -15.53 -4.89 34.44
CA VAL A 512 -15.26 -6.31 34.20
C VAL A 512 -13.84 -6.46 33.68
N GLU A 513 -13.07 -7.28 34.38
CA GLU A 513 -11.70 -7.65 33.99
C GLU A 513 -11.69 -8.46 32.70
N GLY A 514 -10.70 -8.23 31.84
CA GLY A 514 -10.60 -8.89 30.54
C GLY A 514 -10.55 -10.42 30.62
N SER A 515 -9.97 -10.96 31.68
CA SER A 515 -9.91 -12.40 31.97
C SER A 515 -11.23 -13.04 32.40
N LYS A 516 -12.22 -12.21 32.76
CA LYS A 516 -13.59 -12.63 33.11
C LYS A 516 -14.62 -12.27 32.03
N SER A 517 -14.17 -11.63 30.96
CA SER A 517 -15.00 -11.26 29.82
C SER A 517 -15.54 -12.52 29.15
N VAL A 518 -16.85 -12.51 28.87
CA VAL A 518 -17.52 -13.51 28.04
C VAL A 518 -17.20 -13.26 26.57
N HIS A 519 -16.93 -12.00 26.20
CA HIS A 519 -16.51 -11.62 24.86
C HIS A 519 -15.00 -11.80 24.70
N ASP A 520 -14.65 -12.85 23.99
CA ASP A 520 -13.29 -13.24 23.61
C ASP A 520 -12.78 -12.50 22.36
N ASN A 521 -13.69 -11.95 21.54
CA ASN A 521 -13.35 -11.21 20.33
C ASN A 521 -14.00 -9.82 20.26
N THR A 522 -13.25 -8.81 19.83
CA THR A 522 -13.73 -7.45 19.57
C THR A 522 -14.05 -7.27 18.08
N ARG A 523 -14.79 -6.21 17.72
CA ARG A 523 -15.08 -5.89 16.30
C ARG A 523 -14.59 -4.48 15.97
N PRO A 524 -13.31 -4.29 15.61
CA PRO A 524 -12.74 -2.95 15.37
C PRO A 524 -13.45 -2.16 14.26
N SER A 525 -14.05 -2.84 13.29
CA SER A 525 -14.75 -2.25 12.15
C SER A 525 -15.89 -1.31 12.56
N ILE A 526 -16.54 -1.56 13.71
CA ILE A 526 -17.63 -0.70 14.20
C ILE A 526 -17.14 0.71 14.55
N ILE A 527 -15.88 0.84 14.97
CA ILE A 527 -15.28 2.12 15.34
C ILE A 527 -14.98 2.95 14.09
N LEU A 528 -14.55 2.32 12.99
CA LEU A 528 -14.40 3.00 11.70
C LEU A 528 -15.73 3.61 11.25
N PHE A 529 -16.82 2.86 11.38
CA PHE A 529 -18.16 3.36 11.10
C PHE A 529 -18.56 4.56 12.00
N TRP A 530 -18.22 4.53 13.29
CA TRP A 530 -18.46 5.68 14.18
C TRP A 530 -17.64 6.91 13.81
N ILE A 531 -16.42 6.72 13.30
CA ILE A 531 -15.60 7.80 12.76
C ILE A 531 -16.26 8.42 11.53
N GLU A 532 -16.76 7.60 10.61
CA GLU A 532 -17.50 8.07 9.42
C GLU A 532 -18.76 8.85 9.80
N LEU A 533 -19.54 8.38 10.78
CA LEU A 533 -20.69 9.12 11.29
C LEU A 533 -20.29 10.48 11.91
N SER A 534 -19.14 10.54 12.57
CA SER A 534 -18.61 11.77 13.15
C SER A 534 -18.13 12.74 12.06
N LEU A 535 -17.51 12.23 11.00
CA LEU A 535 -17.13 12.98 9.81
C LEU A 535 -18.36 13.53 9.06
N ARG A 536 -19.44 12.77 8.96
CA ARG A 536 -20.69 13.23 8.35
C ARG A 536 -21.25 14.47 9.04
N LYS A 537 -21.24 14.49 10.38
CA LYS A 537 -21.67 15.66 11.17
C LYS A 537 -20.80 16.89 10.93
N ILE A 538 -19.50 16.70 10.72
CA ILE A 538 -18.59 17.81 10.37
C ILE A 538 -18.90 18.35 8.97
N LEU A 539 -19.25 17.47 8.03
CA LEU A 539 -19.63 17.84 6.67
C LEU A 539 -20.93 18.64 6.61
N ASP A 540 -21.91 18.30 7.46
CA ASP A 540 -23.20 19.01 7.52
C ASP A 540 -23.03 20.51 7.86
N HIS A 541 -21.99 20.84 8.64
CA HIS A 541 -21.64 22.22 9.01
C HIS A 541 -20.72 22.92 7.99
N GLN A 542 -20.38 22.28 6.87
CA GLN A 542 -19.45 22.81 5.85
C GLN A 542 -18.10 23.28 6.41
N ALA A 543 -17.64 22.70 7.52
CA ALA A 543 -16.41 23.09 8.20
C ALA A 543 -15.12 22.53 7.58
N VAL A 544 -15.26 21.75 6.49
CA VAL A 544 -14.17 21.09 5.74
C VAL A 544 -14.53 21.12 4.25
N GLU A 545 -13.52 21.29 3.39
CA GLU A 545 -13.67 21.18 1.94
C GLU A 545 -13.98 19.75 1.50
N THR A 546 -14.82 19.58 0.47
CA THR A 546 -15.27 18.27 -0.01
C THR A 546 -14.13 17.35 -0.43
N ASP A 547 -13.06 17.92 -0.99
CA ASP A 547 -11.90 17.15 -1.47
C ASP A 547 -11.10 16.58 -0.30
N ILE A 548 -10.99 17.33 0.79
CA ILE A 548 -10.33 16.89 2.03
C ILE A 548 -11.16 15.79 2.69
N MET A 549 -12.49 15.89 2.65
CA MET A 549 -13.37 14.84 3.13
C MET A 549 -13.22 13.54 2.33
N ALA A 550 -13.11 13.63 1.00
CA ALA A 550 -12.83 12.47 0.15
C ALA A 550 -11.48 11.83 0.49
N LEU A 551 -10.45 12.65 0.77
CA LEU A 551 -9.15 12.17 1.24
C LEU A 551 -9.20 11.50 2.62
N LEU A 552 -9.98 12.04 3.56
CA LEU A 552 -10.17 11.43 4.88
C LEU A 552 -10.85 10.06 4.77
N LEU A 553 -11.89 9.96 3.94
CA LEU A 553 -12.59 8.70 3.70
C LEU A 553 -11.71 7.67 3.02
N SER A 554 -10.88 8.07 2.04
CA SER A 554 -9.95 7.14 1.39
C SER A 554 -8.89 6.61 2.36
N LYS A 555 -8.38 7.45 3.28
CA LYS A 555 -7.47 7.02 4.34
C LYS A 555 -8.14 6.07 5.34
N LEU A 556 -9.41 6.28 5.68
CA LEU A 556 -10.17 5.38 6.54
C LEU A 556 -10.44 4.02 5.89
N ASN A 557 -10.75 4.00 4.60
CA ASN A 557 -10.88 2.76 3.84
C ASN A 557 -9.55 2.00 3.81
N ALA A 558 -8.44 2.69 3.52
CA ALA A 558 -7.10 2.10 3.58
C ALA A 558 -6.77 1.55 4.99
N LEU A 559 -7.22 2.21 6.05
CA LEU A 559 -7.05 1.75 7.42
C LEU A 559 -7.82 0.44 7.69
N GLY A 560 -9.04 0.32 7.15
CA GLY A 560 -9.83 -0.91 7.20
C GLY A 560 -9.21 -2.03 6.36
N GLU A 561 -8.68 -1.72 5.17
CA GLU A 561 -7.96 -2.69 4.33
C GLU A 561 -6.74 -3.27 5.06
N LYS A 562 -5.93 -2.42 5.70
CA LYS A 562 -4.76 -2.87 6.48
C LYS A 562 -5.14 -3.81 7.62
N PHE A 563 -6.26 -3.55 8.31
CA PHE A 563 -6.80 -4.50 9.29
C PHE A 563 -7.11 -5.87 8.68
N TRP A 564 -7.78 -5.93 7.52
CA TRP A 564 -8.12 -7.20 6.88
C TRP A 564 -6.91 -7.95 6.33
N TYR A 565 -5.88 -7.24 5.85
CA TYR A 565 -4.62 -7.88 5.46
C TYR A 565 -3.91 -8.50 6.66
N MET A 566 -3.82 -7.78 7.78
CA MET A 566 -3.29 -8.32 9.03
C MET A 566 -4.11 -9.49 9.56
N ASP A 567 -5.45 -9.42 9.51
CA ASP A 567 -6.36 -10.51 9.89
C ASP A 567 -6.14 -11.77 9.03
N LYS A 568 -5.91 -11.56 7.74
CA LYS A 568 -5.57 -12.64 6.83
C LYS A 568 -4.23 -13.27 7.20
N ILE A 569 -3.18 -12.48 7.47
CA ILE A 569 -1.87 -13.04 7.84
C ILE A 569 -1.98 -13.83 9.14
N ASP A 570 -2.63 -13.28 10.17
CA ASP A 570 -2.77 -13.94 11.47
C ASP A 570 -3.54 -15.27 11.40
N LYS A 571 -4.60 -15.33 10.59
CA LYS A 571 -5.46 -16.52 10.49
C LYS A 571 -5.07 -17.49 9.38
N THR A 572 -4.33 -17.05 8.37
CA THR A 572 -3.95 -17.88 7.23
C THR A 572 -2.60 -18.51 7.48
N GLN A 573 -2.60 -19.50 8.37
CA GLN A 573 -1.46 -20.38 8.59
C GLN A 573 -1.17 -21.24 7.35
N PHE A 574 0.04 -21.80 7.29
CA PHE A 574 0.40 -22.79 6.29
C PHE A 574 -0.64 -23.91 6.23
N PRO A 575 -1.02 -24.38 5.03
CA PRO A 575 -1.98 -25.46 4.90
C PRO A 575 -1.56 -26.66 5.75
N PHE A 576 -2.46 -27.13 6.62
CA PHE A 576 -2.20 -28.23 7.53
C PHE A 576 -1.50 -29.45 6.88
N PRO A 577 -1.90 -29.93 5.68
CA PRO A 577 -1.21 -31.05 5.04
C PRO A 577 0.27 -30.81 4.73
N TYR A 578 0.66 -29.56 4.44
CA TYR A 578 2.05 -29.19 4.20
C TYR A 578 2.87 -29.25 5.49
N CYS A 579 2.38 -28.64 6.57
CA CYS A 579 3.05 -28.73 7.88
C CYS A 579 3.13 -30.18 8.37
N GLN A 580 2.06 -30.95 8.19
CA GLN A 580 2.02 -32.35 8.55
C GLN A 580 3.09 -33.16 7.81
N ILE A 581 3.17 -33.07 6.48
CA ILE A 581 4.14 -33.88 5.71
C ILE A 581 5.59 -33.49 6.04
N VAL A 582 5.87 -32.21 6.24
CA VAL A 582 7.21 -31.74 6.67
C VAL A 582 7.57 -32.35 8.03
N LYS A 583 6.68 -32.27 9.03
CA LYS A 583 6.93 -32.88 10.36
C LYS A 583 7.14 -34.39 10.28
N TRP A 584 6.35 -35.11 9.49
CA TRP A 584 6.51 -36.57 9.31
C TRP A 584 7.84 -36.93 8.67
N ILE A 585 8.23 -36.23 7.59
CA ILE A 585 9.51 -36.49 6.91
C ILE A 585 10.67 -36.16 7.84
N THR A 586 10.64 -35.03 8.56
CA THR A 586 11.67 -34.65 9.54
C THR A 586 11.81 -35.70 10.64
N LEU A 587 10.68 -36.14 11.23
CA LEU A 587 10.65 -37.12 12.32
C LEU A 587 11.21 -38.47 11.88
N VAL A 588 10.79 -38.98 10.72
CA VAL A 588 11.31 -40.24 10.19
C VAL A 588 12.79 -40.10 9.85
N PHE A 589 13.18 -39.04 9.15
CA PHE A 589 14.57 -38.83 8.75
C PHE A 589 15.52 -38.78 9.95
N LEU A 590 15.24 -37.90 10.93
CA LEU A 590 16.09 -37.74 12.11
C LEU A 590 16.00 -38.93 13.08
N GLY A 591 14.89 -39.66 13.11
CA GLY A 591 14.76 -40.88 13.91
C GLY A 591 15.60 -42.04 13.36
N PHE A 592 15.73 -42.16 12.03
CA PHE A 592 16.52 -43.23 11.39
C PHE A 592 18.00 -42.86 11.18
N LEU A 593 18.33 -41.58 11.10
CA LEU A 593 19.70 -41.08 10.88
C LEU A 593 20.75 -41.68 11.84
N PRO A 594 20.50 -41.80 13.17
CA PRO A 594 21.50 -42.31 14.10
C PRO A 594 21.91 -43.76 13.85
N PHE A 595 21.02 -44.59 13.30
CA PHE A 595 21.34 -46.00 13.00
C PHE A 595 22.31 -46.12 11.81
N GLY A 596 22.21 -45.23 10.83
CA GLY A 596 23.19 -45.14 9.74
C GLY A 596 24.55 -44.61 10.23
N LEU A 597 24.52 -43.56 11.06
CA LEU A 597 25.73 -42.93 11.61
C LEU A 597 26.46 -43.84 12.62
N ALA A 598 25.75 -44.64 13.42
CA ALA A 598 26.33 -45.53 14.42
C ALA A 598 27.35 -46.51 13.83
N GLN A 599 27.09 -47.04 12.63
CA GLN A 599 28.04 -47.93 11.94
C GLN A 599 29.29 -47.21 11.44
N LEU A 600 29.17 -45.94 11.06
CA LEU A 600 30.25 -45.15 10.47
C LEU A 600 31.14 -44.50 11.54
N CYS A 601 30.52 -43.98 12.60
CA CYS A 601 31.17 -43.05 13.53
C CYS A 601 31.08 -43.48 15.01
N ARG A 602 30.37 -44.56 15.35
CA ARG A 602 30.16 -45.05 16.73
C ARG A 602 29.68 -43.94 17.67
N TRP A 603 30.41 -43.65 18.74
CA TRP A 603 30.04 -42.61 19.71
C TRP A 603 29.98 -41.19 19.14
N TRP A 604 30.66 -40.90 18.03
CA TRP A 604 30.54 -39.61 17.33
C TRP A 604 29.16 -39.39 16.69
N THR A 605 28.34 -40.44 16.59
CA THR A 605 26.94 -40.34 16.15
C THR A 605 26.14 -39.34 16.97
N LEU A 606 26.35 -39.28 18.29
CA LEU A 606 25.65 -38.32 19.16
C LEU A 606 25.92 -36.88 18.70
N ALA A 607 27.19 -36.54 18.44
CA ALA A 607 27.55 -35.19 18.01
C ALA A 607 26.94 -34.81 16.65
N PHE A 608 26.98 -35.73 15.67
CA PHE A 608 26.44 -35.47 14.34
C PHE A 608 24.90 -35.50 14.31
N ALA A 609 24.27 -36.39 15.06
CA ALA A 609 22.82 -36.44 15.22
C ALA A 609 22.32 -35.17 15.92
N ALA A 610 22.97 -34.71 16.99
CA ALA A 610 22.66 -33.45 17.65
C ALA A 610 22.73 -32.28 16.68
N MET A 611 23.83 -32.18 15.90
CA MET A 611 23.99 -31.11 14.92
C MET A 611 22.91 -31.13 13.83
N ALA A 612 22.57 -32.30 13.30
CA ALA A 612 21.49 -32.46 12.33
C ALA A 612 20.14 -32.08 12.93
N THR A 613 19.87 -32.50 14.16
CA THR A 613 18.63 -32.21 14.89
C THR A 613 18.46 -30.71 15.13
N ILE A 614 19.53 -30.05 15.58
CA ILE A 614 19.55 -28.59 15.76
C ILE A 614 19.33 -27.87 14.42
N GLY A 615 19.91 -28.36 13.32
CA GLY A 615 19.70 -27.76 11.99
C GLY A 615 18.27 -27.93 11.48
N PHE A 616 17.76 -29.15 11.44
CA PHE A 616 16.47 -29.48 10.81
C PHE A 616 15.27 -29.08 11.66
N TYR A 617 15.21 -29.50 12.93
CA TYR A 617 14.13 -29.03 13.82
C TYR A 617 14.31 -27.55 14.18
N GLY A 618 15.54 -27.05 14.26
CA GLY A 618 15.76 -25.62 14.47
C GLY A 618 15.13 -24.78 13.35
N LEU A 619 15.37 -25.11 12.09
CA LEU A 619 14.73 -24.35 11.00
C LEU A 619 13.21 -24.50 10.98
N ASP A 620 12.66 -25.69 11.28
CA ASP A 620 11.22 -25.91 11.34
C ASP A 620 10.55 -25.05 12.42
N GLU A 621 11.12 -25.00 13.62
CA GLU A 621 10.62 -24.21 14.74
C GLU A 621 10.80 -22.70 14.50
N VAL A 622 11.85 -22.25 13.79
CA VAL A 622 11.98 -20.83 13.40
C VAL A 622 10.83 -20.44 12.50
N ALA A 623 10.48 -21.28 11.53
CA ALA A 623 9.38 -21.00 10.63
C ALA A 623 8.03 -20.94 11.37
N GLU A 624 7.81 -21.78 12.38
CA GLU A 624 6.58 -21.78 13.19
C GLU A 624 6.47 -20.53 14.08
N ILE A 625 7.58 -20.07 14.67
CA ILE A 625 7.61 -18.83 15.46
C ILE A 625 7.29 -17.62 14.57
N LEU A 626 7.85 -17.57 13.35
CA LEU A 626 7.67 -16.43 12.45
C LEU A 626 6.30 -16.39 11.72
N GLU A 627 5.52 -17.46 11.79
CA GLU A 627 4.26 -17.61 11.05
C GLU A 627 3.12 -16.72 11.60
N SER A 628 3.11 -16.40 12.90
CA SER A 628 2.06 -15.59 13.54
C SER A 628 2.66 -14.38 14.28
N PRO A 629 3.10 -13.35 13.53
CA PRO A 629 3.90 -12.23 14.07
C PRO A 629 3.12 -11.26 14.97
N LEU A 630 1.80 -11.35 15.03
CA LEU A 630 0.90 -10.46 15.79
C LEU A 630 0.46 -11.05 17.14
N GLY A 631 1.00 -12.23 17.49
CA GLY A 631 0.62 -13.01 18.66
C GLY A 631 1.21 -12.50 19.97
N ASN A 632 1.67 -13.45 20.79
CA ASN A 632 2.20 -13.22 22.13
C ASN A 632 3.55 -13.92 22.38
N ASP A 633 4.18 -14.48 21.35
CA ASP A 633 5.53 -15.02 21.44
C ASP A 633 6.53 -13.89 21.77
N PRO A 634 7.62 -14.16 22.50
CA PRO A 634 8.66 -13.15 22.74
C PRO A 634 9.28 -12.56 21.47
N ASN A 635 9.20 -13.24 20.32
CA ASN A 635 9.73 -12.75 19.05
C ASN A 635 8.67 -12.06 18.16
N ASP A 636 7.42 -11.99 18.60
CA ASP A 636 6.36 -11.29 17.88
C ASP A 636 6.56 -9.77 17.91
N LEU A 637 5.82 -9.08 17.05
CA LEU A 637 5.82 -7.63 16.94
C LEU A 637 5.31 -6.99 18.23
N ASP A 638 6.03 -5.98 18.72
CA ASP A 638 5.65 -5.25 19.92
C ASP A 638 4.53 -4.24 19.63
N LEU A 639 3.30 -4.74 19.52
CA LEU A 639 2.10 -3.94 19.31
C LEU A 639 1.91 -2.88 20.40
N ARG A 640 2.47 -3.09 21.60
CA ARG A 640 2.34 -2.14 22.70
C ARG A 640 3.25 -0.94 22.48
N ALA A 641 4.51 -1.16 22.15
CA ALA A 641 5.47 -0.09 21.88
C ALA A 641 5.01 0.82 20.74
N TYR A 642 4.50 0.23 19.64
CA TYR A 642 3.91 0.99 18.54
C TYR A 642 2.69 1.80 18.99
N GLY A 643 1.83 1.23 19.83
CA GLY A 643 0.69 1.91 20.43
C GLY A 643 1.09 3.09 21.29
N ASP A 644 2.03 2.91 22.21
CA ASP A 644 2.48 3.98 23.12
C ASP A 644 3.10 5.15 22.33
N ALA A 645 3.92 4.86 21.31
CA ALA A 645 4.48 5.88 20.41
C ALA A 645 3.39 6.61 19.61
N LEU A 646 2.43 5.86 19.05
CA LEU A 646 1.30 6.42 18.31
C LEU A 646 0.45 7.36 19.19
N MET A 647 0.10 6.93 20.40
CA MET A 647 -0.73 7.73 21.32
C MET A 647 -0.01 9.00 21.74
N SER A 648 1.29 8.92 22.03
CA SER A 648 2.12 10.10 22.34
C SER A 648 2.11 11.12 21.19
N ASP A 649 2.27 10.66 19.94
CA ASP A 649 2.24 11.53 18.76
C ASP A 649 0.86 12.17 18.58
N MET A 650 -0.21 11.39 18.69
CA MET A 650 -1.58 11.88 18.55
C MET A 650 -1.96 12.89 19.63
N GLU A 651 -1.54 12.65 20.89
CA GLU A 651 -1.73 13.59 21.99
C GLU A 651 -1.02 14.92 21.72
N LEU A 652 0.22 14.86 21.24
CA LEU A 652 0.98 16.06 20.88
C LEU A 652 0.31 16.84 19.74
N ILE A 653 -0.16 16.15 18.69
CA ILE A 653 -0.88 16.76 17.56
C ILE A 653 -2.13 17.50 18.06
N CYS A 654 -2.93 16.89 18.93
CA CYS A 654 -4.12 17.53 19.51
C CYS A 654 -3.76 18.74 20.37
N ARG A 655 -2.78 18.61 21.26
CA ARG A 655 -2.34 19.72 22.12
C ARG A 655 -1.80 20.89 21.32
N CYS A 656 -1.04 20.62 20.26
CA CYS A 656 -0.54 21.67 19.39
C CYS A 656 -1.68 22.46 18.75
N ARG A 657 -2.73 21.78 18.26
CA ARG A 657 -3.90 22.47 17.72
C ARG A 657 -4.57 23.40 18.75
N ASP A 658 -4.81 22.91 19.96
CA ASP A 658 -5.47 23.71 21.02
C ASP A 658 -4.64 24.93 21.44
N MET A 659 -3.32 24.89 21.33
CA MET A 659 -2.43 26.01 21.68
C MET A 659 -2.39 27.11 20.62
N ASN A 660 -2.92 26.88 19.41
CA ASN A 660 -2.91 27.81 18.28
C ASN A 660 -1.52 28.48 18.10
N LEU A 661 -0.50 27.69 17.77
CA LEU A 661 0.93 28.08 17.83
C LEU A 661 1.31 29.21 16.83
N ASP A 662 0.93 30.45 17.11
CA ASP A 662 1.48 31.64 16.42
C ASP A 662 2.99 31.79 16.70
N PHE A 663 3.53 31.15 17.74
CA PHE A 663 4.95 31.20 18.07
C PHE A 663 5.85 30.36 17.17
N VAL A 664 5.32 29.33 16.49
CA VAL A 664 6.07 28.54 15.48
C VAL A 664 6.11 29.27 14.14
N PHE A 665 5.08 30.09 13.87
CA PHE A 665 4.93 30.84 12.64
C PHE A 665 5.20 32.34 12.86
N LYS A 666 6.32 32.69 13.52
CA LYS A 666 6.74 34.09 13.54
C LYS A 666 7.12 34.52 12.12
N PRO A 667 6.58 35.64 11.58
CA PRO A 667 6.86 36.10 10.21
C PRO A 667 8.35 36.37 9.89
N GLN A 668 9.22 36.41 10.92
CA GLN A 668 10.61 36.84 10.82
C GLN A 668 11.63 35.77 11.24
N GLU A 669 11.19 34.56 11.63
CA GLU A 669 12.13 33.44 11.89
C GLU A 669 12.38 32.70 10.58
N HIS A 670 13.51 32.98 9.93
CA HIS A 670 13.98 32.17 8.81
C HIS A 670 14.30 30.76 9.31
N VAL A 671 13.81 29.76 8.59
CA VAL A 671 14.12 28.34 8.86
C VAL A 671 15.59 28.10 8.50
N ASP A 672 16.47 28.19 9.50
CA ASP A 672 17.91 27.94 9.33
C ASP A 672 18.29 26.56 9.90
N PHE A 673 18.39 25.57 9.01
CA PHE A 673 18.80 24.22 9.37
C PHE A 673 20.30 24.11 9.64
N SER A 674 21.12 25.13 9.36
CA SER A 674 22.58 25.04 9.53
C SER A 674 22.99 24.88 11.01
N GLN A 675 22.27 25.54 11.93
CA GLN A 675 22.45 25.36 13.38
C GLN A 675 21.96 24.00 13.89
N LEU A 676 20.92 23.45 13.24
CA LEU A 676 20.40 22.11 13.56
C LEU A 676 21.37 21.01 13.07
N LEU A 677 21.89 21.16 11.85
CA LEU A 677 22.87 20.25 11.26
C LEU A 677 24.21 20.26 12.02
N THR A 678 24.63 21.42 12.53
CA THR A 678 25.82 21.51 13.40
C THR A 678 25.58 20.99 14.82
N SER A 679 24.32 20.95 15.30
CA SER A 679 23.99 20.39 16.62
C SER A 679 23.63 18.90 16.59
N PHE A 680 23.26 18.32 15.45
CA PHE A 680 23.16 16.86 15.28
C PHE A 680 24.51 16.15 15.49
N ASP A 681 25.63 16.86 15.27
CA ASP A 681 26.98 16.36 15.55
C ASP A 681 27.30 16.26 17.05
N THR A 682 26.53 16.93 17.91
CA THR A 682 26.63 16.82 19.38
C THR A 682 25.47 16.01 19.96
N LYS A 683 25.41 14.73 19.55
CA LYS A 683 24.49 13.68 20.04
C LYS A 683 24.40 13.66 21.57
N LYS A 684 23.29 14.16 22.13
CA LYS A 684 22.58 13.67 23.34
C LYS A 684 21.49 14.61 23.90
N LYS A 685 21.35 15.86 23.44
CA LYS A 685 20.50 16.87 24.13
C LYS A 685 19.14 17.22 23.48
N PHE A 686 18.77 16.58 22.37
CA PHE A 686 17.55 16.98 21.64
C PHE A 686 16.25 16.68 22.41
N HIS A 687 16.09 15.44 22.91
CA HIS A 687 14.91 15.06 23.70
C HIS A 687 14.86 15.76 25.06
N GLU A 688 16.02 16.01 25.67
CA GLU A 688 16.11 16.73 26.94
C GLU A 688 15.62 18.18 26.75
N ARG A 689 16.10 18.90 25.73
CA ARG A 689 15.70 20.29 25.44
C ARG A 689 14.23 20.44 25.02
N PHE A 690 13.67 19.50 24.27
CA PHE A 690 12.27 19.60 23.84
C PHE A 690 11.31 19.57 25.04
N SER A 691 11.55 18.67 26.00
CA SER A 691 10.74 18.59 27.24
C SER A 691 10.97 19.78 28.18
N THR A 692 12.20 20.29 28.31
CA THR A 692 12.48 21.47 29.15
C THR A 692 11.90 22.75 28.55
N ASN A 693 11.92 22.88 27.22
CA ASN A 693 11.36 24.05 26.54
C ASN A 693 9.83 24.05 26.59
N LEU A 694 9.18 22.89 26.45
CA LEU A 694 7.72 22.80 26.56
C LEU A 694 7.23 23.16 27.97
N SER A 695 7.94 22.70 29.01
CA SER A 695 7.63 23.03 30.40
C SER A 695 7.97 24.48 30.77
N ALA A 696 9.04 25.06 30.22
CA ALA A 696 9.39 26.46 30.41
C ALA A 696 8.44 27.43 29.68
N VAL A 697 7.92 27.04 28.51
CA VAL A 697 6.90 27.81 27.79
C VAL A 697 5.56 27.74 28.51
N ALA A 698 5.19 26.58 29.08
CA ALA A 698 4.01 26.45 29.93
C ALA A 698 4.12 27.27 31.24
N SER A 699 5.29 27.34 31.87
CA SER A 699 5.47 28.08 33.13
C SER A 699 5.54 29.61 32.94
N LYS A 700 6.13 30.09 31.82
CA LYS A 700 6.12 31.52 31.48
C LYS A 700 4.71 32.07 31.26
N ARG A 701 3.77 31.26 30.78
CA ARG A 701 2.37 31.65 30.62
C ARG A 701 1.60 31.71 31.95
N ALA A 702 1.93 30.86 32.93
CA ALA A 702 1.37 30.95 34.28
C ALA A 702 1.78 32.26 35.00
N HIS A 703 3.00 32.76 34.75
CA HIS A 703 3.43 34.07 35.25
C HIS A 703 2.79 35.24 34.49
N SER A 704 2.58 35.13 33.17
CA SER A 704 1.94 36.18 32.37
C SER A 704 0.44 36.32 32.65
N MET A 705 -0.28 35.21 32.91
CA MET A 705 -1.70 35.25 33.27
C MET A 705 -1.93 35.77 34.69
N ASN A 706 -1.01 35.54 35.64
CA ASN A 706 -1.13 36.13 36.98
C ASN A 706 -0.87 37.66 36.98
N SER A 707 -0.04 38.18 36.07
CA SER A 707 0.19 39.63 35.96
C SER A 707 -0.95 40.38 35.26
N GLU A 708 -1.77 39.71 34.43
CA GLU A 708 -2.97 40.33 33.83
C GLU A 708 -4.19 40.28 34.78
N ILE A 709 -4.24 39.32 35.72
CA ILE A 709 -5.31 39.24 36.73
C ILE A 709 -5.10 40.25 37.87
N GLU A 710 -3.87 40.67 38.19
CA GLU A 710 -3.60 41.67 39.25
C GLU A 710 -3.92 43.13 38.85
N VAL A 711 -4.15 43.43 37.57
CA VAL A 711 -4.45 44.80 37.11
C VAL A 711 -5.96 45.13 37.10
N GLU A 712 -6.84 44.12 37.08
CA GLU A 712 -8.30 44.32 37.04
C GLU A 712 -9.02 44.30 38.40
N THR A 713 -8.34 43.99 39.51
CA THR A 713 -8.97 44.03 40.85
C THR A 713 -8.61 45.30 41.63
N LYS A 714 -9.19 46.45 41.22
CA LYS A 714 -9.39 47.58 42.14
C LYS A 714 -10.86 47.63 42.59
N PRO A 715 -11.16 47.57 43.89
CA PRO A 715 -12.54 47.47 44.37
C PRO A 715 -13.28 48.79 44.17
N ARG A 716 -14.39 48.74 43.44
CA ARG A 716 -15.37 49.84 43.36
C ARG A 716 -16.13 49.90 44.70
N LYS A 717 -15.97 51.01 45.42
CA LYS A 717 -16.62 51.27 46.71
C LYS A 717 -18.15 51.11 46.61
N THR A 718 -18.70 50.19 47.38
CA THR A 718 -20.13 50.00 47.61
C THR A 718 -20.60 51.06 48.61
N THR A 719 -21.40 52.02 48.17
CA THR A 719 -22.09 52.96 49.06
C THR A 719 -23.43 52.34 49.46
N VAL A 720 -23.59 52.11 50.76
CA VAL A 720 -24.83 51.69 51.40
C VAL A 720 -25.86 52.81 51.26
N VAL A 721 -27.06 52.51 50.75
CA VAL A 721 -28.21 53.42 50.79
C VAL A 721 -29.34 52.71 51.53
N THR A 722 -29.75 53.32 52.63
CA THR A 722 -30.87 52.94 53.49
C THR A 722 -32.22 53.29 52.86
N THR A 723 -33.25 52.58 53.30
CA THR A 723 -34.67 52.71 52.94
C THR A 723 -35.25 54.10 53.20
N GLU A 724 -35.91 54.70 52.20
CA GLU A 724 -37.09 55.58 52.34
C GLU A 724 -37.58 56.07 50.95
N GLY A 725 -38.89 56.01 50.69
CA GLY A 725 -39.57 56.97 49.78
C GLY A 725 -40.03 56.52 48.39
N LEU A 726 -41.35 56.35 48.28
CA LEU A 726 -42.24 56.82 47.20
C LEU A 726 -42.30 56.15 45.80
N HIS A 727 -43.41 55.44 45.61
CA HIS A 727 -44.39 55.57 44.50
C HIS A 727 -43.94 55.62 43.02
N SER A 728 -44.52 54.66 42.29
CA SER A 728 -45.28 54.81 41.03
C SER A 728 -44.68 54.24 39.73
N VAL A 729 -45.58 53.52 39.03
CA VAL A 729 -45.61 53.16 37.60
C VAL A 729 -44.98 51.80 37.18
N LEU A 730 -45.80 50.74 37.29
CA LEU A 730 -45.93 49.63 36.32
C LEU A 730 -46.64 50.12 35.02
N PRO A 731 -46.80 49.37 33.89
CA PRO A 731 -46.53 47.93 33.62
C PRO A 731 -46.00 47.54 32.19
N GLY A 732 -45.72 46.23 32.02
CA GLY A 732 -45.93 45.43 30.78
C GLY A 732 -44.66 45.15 29.94
N ALA A 733 -44.35 43.94 29.44
CA ALA A 733 -45.03 42.65 29.21
C ALA A 733 -43.94 41.54 29.25
N ILE A 734 -44.07 40.36 29.86
CA ILE A 734 -44.83 39.14 29.52
C ILE A 734 -44.67 38.66 28.06
N ALA A 735 -43.98 37.51 27.96
CA ALA A 735 -44.07 36.38 27.02
C ALA A 735 -43.84 36.60 25.51
N ASP A 736 -42.79 35.95 24.99
CA ASP A 736 -42.90 34.72 24.19
C ASP A 736 -41.72 33.79 24.51
#